data_AF-A0A3M6SC18-F1
#
_entry.id   AF-A0A3M6SC18-F1
#
_cell.length_a   1.000
_cell.length_b   1.000
_cell.length_c   1.000
_cell.angle_alpha   90.00
_cell.angle_beta   90.00
_cell.angle_gamma   90.00
#
_symmetry.space_group_name_H-M   'P 1'
#
loop_
_entity.id
_entity.type
_entity.pdbx_description
1 polymer ?
#
loop_
_entity_poly.entity_id
_entity_poly.type
_entity_poly.pdbx_seq_one_letter_code
_entity_poly.pdbx_strand_id
1 'polypeptide(L)'
;MNRKNTILKSTLLATSVVTISAVTNVTVHADDMASKTQSQNTPEKQIAKKQDNNNQQLSALKQQQSNSENEVAKQNADKLTELQENNAEKIKILDQQLQNQKQVTQQTANDQLAAKTNTVRQSEQSQAVAENNAYQSQVDAQTKANDQAVANQQQANAQELANAAKHIVTPEQKQSQIDSATKNTQQALDQAKSDHDATVNKLNDQLTNDLKQNAQQEQAAKNDLKQPSQADSQKQLDNAQNAVNNAQSKANDAQNALTNAKNTLSANQNALTQAQDAQKEHVNNAIKLPAGYIDAWKEYVNTKEKDGWLLSQKRYPDLYNKLKSLDTQAYNNNFMNYHSDPAATKTPVILNDNGTLSRDDIIKATQFAVSLLNPIREAIGVEPYKITNASIDVAQDVANEYRKDNWNTWENSHDGEALSRVAEKWNTDLVGESWAGDGWFGGHGHAYSNLTLDDLYYGVYNSILMLLFQDANQNYGHATDLLGVRAANSDLTVAGDNLGVSFEYGKGMKAWGQTNVGGFHFNSISDASSKNIQRLVKEGYIVDAADPNSKVNQPGYRDEIAIPGQDSQKRIAELQAKINQAQNQVDQLTKTANAANQTLTAAKAKLADLQKNTTDAKNSYQQQLAAINTKYSDQATKLKANHDAKIKAENDAYQAKVSQLNSDLQTKINAIKAQPENTDQLKTQLDQKLAQVKQDGQHKLDQLKQDHEARLQKIQQDAEDTLAAYKANLDKNAQAKIAKAQADHDASVKALNDNYTQLKSQLDAQQAKLVNDDQAQYNALATKLDSELTTLKNQVLPKPADHQTAQNKQVVAGNANTVALDTTGKTTVVLPNEEKKSVVMAANDKRAEAETMTNLVQMTKNNKNGTLPQTGNSNSAAIIALGALTSMFGLGLVTKKKEW
;
A
#
# COMPACT_ATOMS: atom_id res chain seq x y z
N MET A 1 -5.79 6.64 -70.74
CA MET A 1 -4.60 6.62 -71.63
C MET A 1 -3.43 7.32 -70.95
N ASN A 2 -2.22 6.83 -71.16
CA ASN A 2 -1.00 7.22 -70.42
C ASN A 2 -0.60 8.69 -70.58
N ARG A 3 -0.36 9.40 -69.46
CA ARG A 3 0.77 10.35 -69.30
C ARG A 3 1.34 10.26 -67.87
N LYS A 4 2.65 10.49 -67.76
CA LYS A 4 3.51 10.01 -66.67
C LYS A 4 3.54 10.96 -65.46
N ASN A 5 3.77 10.38 -64.28
CA ASN A 5 4.31 11.09 -63.12
C ASN A 5 5.67 11.73 -63.48
N THR A 6 5.86 13.00 -63.11
CA THR A 6 7.19 13.61 -63.04
C THR A 6 7.42 14.10 -61.61
N ILE A 7 8.10 13.27 -60.82
CA ILE A 7 8.60 13.64 -59.50
C ILE A 7 9.74 14.64 -59.73
N LEU A 8 9.55 15.90 -59.33
CA LEU A 8 10.65 16.86 -59.25
C LEU A 8 11.53 16.50 -58.06
N LYS A 9 12.61 15.78 -58.37
CA LYS A 9 13.66 15.43 -57.41
C LYS A 9 14.33 16.72 -56.93
N SER A 10 14.39 16.91 -55.61
CA SER A 10 15.25 17.88 -54.96
C SER A 10 16.71 17.55 -55.25
N THR A 11 17.35 18.33 -56.13
CA THR A 11 18.75 18.14 -56.50
C THR A 11 19.69 18.70 -55.44
N LEU A 12 20.69 17.88 -55.13
CA LEU A 12 21.89 18.18 -54.35
C LEU A 12 22.48 19.58 -54.64
N LEU A 13 22.66 20.38 -53.58
CA LEU A 13 23.74 21.36 -53.45
C LEU A 13 24.37 21.11 -52.07
N ALA A 14 25.36 20.22 -52.03
CA ALA A 14 26.78 20.57 -52.17
C ALA A 14 27.33 21.15 -50.87
N THR A 15 27.90 20.25 -50.07
CA THR A 15 28.77 20.54 -48.92
C THR A 15 29.99 21.34 -49.36
N SER A 16 29.95 22.67 -49.24
CA SER A 16 31.12 23.54 -49.31
C SER A 16 31.76 23.65 -47.93
N VAL A 17 32.71 22.75 -47.66
CA VAL A 17 33.66 22.92 -46.55
C VAL A 17 34.51 24.15 -46.86
N VAL A 18 34.19 25.29 -46.25
CA VAL A 18 35.09 26.45 -46.23
C VAL A 18 36.08 26.25 -45.09
N THR A 19 37.25 25.75 -45.45
CA THR A 19 38.43 25.71 -44.57
C THR A 19 38.75 27.12 -44.09
N ILE A 20 38.73 27.33 -42.77
CA ILE A 20 39.30 28.53 -42.15
C ILE A 20 40.83 28.41 -42.25
N SER A 21 41.37 28.81 -43.40
CA SER A 21 42.80 28.94 -43.62
C SER A 21 43.27 30.23 -42.96
N ALA A 22 44.02 30.10 -41.87
CA ALA A 22 44.59 31.23 -41.15
C ALA A 22 45.53 32.03 -42.07
N VAL A 23 45.21 33.31 -42.30
CA VAL A 23 46.16 34.31 -42.81
C VAL A 23 46.38 35.35 -41.74
N THR A 24 47.42 35.12 -40.95
CA THR A 24 47.97 36.09 -40.00
C THR A 24 48.61 37.25 -40.75
N ASN A 25 47.85 38.31 -41.03
CA ASN A 25 48.42 39.62 -41.39
C ASN A 25 48.47 40.50 -40.14
N VAL A 26 49.54 40.33 -39.38
CA VAL A 26 49.96 41.28 -38.35
C VAL A 26 50.54 42.50 -39.05
N THR A 27 49.69 43.47 -39.41
CA THR A 27 50.17 44.78 -39.83
C THR A 27 50.57 45.58 -38.59
N VAL A 28 51.86 45.51 -38.27
CA VAL A 28 52.46 46.32 -37.20
C VAL A 28 52.46 47.78 -37.64
N HIS A 29 51.61 48.61 -37.04
CA HIS A 29 51.83 50.06 -37.00
C HIS A 29 52.32 50.43 -35.60
N ALA A 30 53.65 50.38 -35.46
CA ALA A 30 54.37 51.07 -34.41
C ALA A 30 54.87 52.39 -34.99
N ASP A 31 54.31 53.49 -34.50
CA ASP A 31 54.86 54.85 -34.46
C ASP A 31 53.79 55.71 -33.75
N ASP A 32 54.10 56.62 -32.83
CA ASP A 32 55.41 57.16 -32.43
C ASP A 32 55.32 57.65 -30.95
N MET A 33 56.41 58.24 -30.45
CA MET A 33 56.46 59.19 -29.33
C MET A 33 56.35 58.57 -27.92
N ALA A 34 57.49 58.18 -27.35
CA ALA A 34 58.35 59.21 -26.72
C ALA A 34 59.56 58.64 -25.97
N SER A 35 60.63 59.42 -26.00
CA SER A 35 61.48 59.82 -24.86
C SER A 35 61.18 59.10 -23.52
N LYS A 36 62.15 58.53 -22.79
CA LYS A 36 63.37 59.21 -22.34
C LYS A 36 64.38 58.20 -21.76
N THR A 37 65.64 58.63 -21.78
CA THR A 37 66.63 58.60 -20.67
C THR A 37 66.72 57.36 -19.77
N GLN A 38 67.95 56.92 -19.53
CA GLN A 38 68.33 56.01 -18.44
C GLN A 38 67.70 56.46 -17.10
N SER A 39 66.58 55.83 -16.74
CA SER A 39 65.94 55.91 -15.43
C SER A 39 66.31 54.61 -14.72
N GLN A 40 67.00 54.69 -13.59
CA GLN A 40 67.31 53.52 -12.76
C GLN A 40 66.04 52.67 -12.58
N ASN A 41 66.07 51.44 -13.08
CA ASN A 41 64.94 50.53 -12.98
C ASN A 41 64.89 49.95 -11.58
N THR A 42 64.04 50.50 -10.71
CA THR A 42 63.62 49.79 -9.50
C THR A 42 62.66 48.66 -9.90
N PRO A 43 62.61 47.55 -9.13
CA PRO A 43 61.73 46.42 -9.43
C PRO A 43 60.26 46.81 -9.65
N GLU A 44 59.72 47.77 -8.90
CA GLU A 44 58.32 48.19 -8.98
C GLU A 44 57.97 48.79 -10.34
N LYS A 45 58.87 49.57 -10.95
CA LYS A 45 58.67 50.15 -12.29
C LYS A 45 58.64 49.09 -13.39
N GLN A 46 59.41 48.01 -13.25
CA GLN A 46 59.39 46.90 -14.21
C GLN A 46 58.08 46.10 -14.10
N ILE A 47 57.61 45.86 -12.88
CA ILE A 47 56.34 45.20 -12.60
C ILE A 47 55.17 46.04 -13.16
N ALA A 48 55.13 47.35 -12.88
CA ALA A 48 54.10 48.25 -13.40
C ALA A 48 54.06 48.26 -14.94
N LYS A 49 55.22 48.42 -15.60
CA LYS A 49 55.30 48.41 -17.08
C LYS A 49 54.88 47.08 -17.70
N LYS A 50 55.20 45.94 -17.06
CA LYS A 50 54.71 44.62 -17.50
C LYS A 50 53.20 44.49 -17.29
N GLN A 51 52.65 45.03 -16.19
CA GLN A 51 51.22 45.02 -15.91
C GLN A 51 50.44 45.90 -16.90
N ASP A 52 50.93 47.09 -17.26
CA ASP A 52 50.34 47.94 -18.30
C ASP A 52 50.39 47.28 -19.67
N ASN A 53 51.51 46.66 -20.05
CA ASN A 53 51.63 45.89 -21.29
C ASN A 53 50.64 44.70 -21.32
N ASN A 54 50.49 43.98 -20.21
CA ASN A 54 49.52 42.90 -20.08
C ASN A 54 48.07 43.41 -20.24
N ASN A 55 47.74 44.54 -19.60
CA ASN A 55 46.44 45.19 -19.73
C ASN A 55 46.16 45.67 -21.17
N GLN A 56 47.18 46.20 -21.86
CA GLN A 56 47.08 46.56 -23.28
C GLN A 56 46.84 45.34 -24.16
N GLN A 57 47.54 44.21 -23.91
CA GLN A 57 47.31 42.97 -24.66
C GLN A 57 45.91 42.40 -24.45
N LEU A 58 45.40 42.39 -23.20
CA LEU A 58 44.02 41.97 -22.91
C LEU A 58 43.00 42.93 -23.54
N SER A 59 43.24 44.24 -23.51
CA SER A 59 42.35 45.23 -24.13
C SER A 59 42.34 45.10 -25.65
N ALA A 60 43.50 44.88 -26.28
CA ALA A 60 43.62 44.65 -27.72
C ALA A 60 42.90 43.36 -28.15
N LEU A 61 43.10 42.26 -27.42
CA LEU A 61 42.37 41.01 -27.67
C LEU A 61 40.85 41.23 -27.53
N LYS A 62 40.40 41.86 -26.45
CA LYS A 62 38.97 42.11 -26.21
C LYS A 62 38.35 43.03 -27.25
N GLN A 63 39.09 44.00 -27.78
CA GLN A 63 38.64 44.84 -28.90
C GLN A 63 38.56 44.04 -30.20
N GLN A 64 39.54 43.16 -30.48
CA GLN A 64 39.53 42.28 -31.65
C GLN A 64 38.35 41.29 -31.60
N GLN A 65 38.09 40.70 -30.43
CA GLN A 65 36.97 39.79 -30.19
C GLN A 65 35.63 40.52 -30.37
N SER A 66 35.45 41.69 -29.73
CA SER A 66 34.26 42.53 -29.93
C SER A 66 34.03 42.87 -31.41
N ASN A 67 35.08 43.20 -32.18
CA ASN A 67 34.95 43.45 -33.61
C ASN A 67 34.51 42.19 -34.38
N SER A 68 35.10 41.03 -34.06
CA SER A 68 34.76 39.72 -34.65
C SER A 68 33.30 39.32 -34.34
N GLU A 69 32.90 39.38 -33.07
CA GLU A 69 31.55 39.10 -32.60
C GLU A 69 30.51 39.99 -33.28
N ASN A 70 30.79 41.30 -33.43
CA ASN A 70 29.88 42.24 -34.09
C ASN A 70 29.77 41.99 -35.60
N GLU A 71 30.86 41.66 -36.29
CA GLU A 71 30.82 41.32 -37.72
C GLU A 71 30.07 40.00 -37.96
N VAL A 72 30.24 38.98 -37.12
CA VAL A 72 29.45 37.74 -37.22
C VAL A 72 27.97 38.00 -36.89
N ALA A 73 27.67 38.83 -35.89
CA ALA A 73 26.29 39.21 -35.56
C ALA A 73 25.60 39.94 -36.72
N LYS A 74 26.32 40.84 -37.40
CA LYS A 74 25.86 41.55 -38.60
C LYS A 74 25.64 40.58 -39.77
N GLN A 75 26.62 39.73 -40.09
CA GLN A 75 26.47 38.71 -41.15
C GLN A 75 25.31 37.74 -40.88
N ASN A 76 25.03 37.44 -39.62
CA ASN A 76 23.88 36.63 -39.22
C ASN A 76 22.56 37.37 -39.46
N ALA A 77 22.48 38.65 -39.11
CA ALA A 77 21.32 39.51 -39.39
C ALA A 77 21.08 39.67 -40.90
N ASP A 78 22.14 39.86 -41.70
CA ASP A 78 22.06 40.00 -43.15
C ASP A 78 21.51 38.70 -43.79
N LYS A 79 22.03 37.52 -43.42
CA LYS A 79 21.54 36.21 -43.89
C LYS A 79 20.08 35.95 -43.53
N LEU A 80 19.65 36.38 -42.34
CA LEU A 80 18.26 36.25 -41.91
C LEU A 80 17.35 37.18 -42.71
N THR A 81 17.79 38.42 -42.94
CA THR A 81 17.06 39.40 -43.77
C THR A 81 16.90 38.88 -45.20
N GLU A 82 17.99 38.41 -45.82
CA GLU A 82 17.97 37.80 -47.15
C GLU A 82 17.02 36.59 -47.22
N LEU A 83 17.04 35.69 -46.24
CA LEU A 83 16.11 34.55 -46.20
C LEU A 83 14.66 35.01 -45.99
N GLN A 84 14.42 36.03 -45.18
CA GLN A 84 13.09 36.58 -44.91
C GLN A 84 12.49 37.24 -46.16
N GLU A 85 13.27 38.02 -46.90
CA GLU A 85 12.86 38.62 -48.18
C GLU A 85 12.60 37.54 -49.25
N ASN A 86 13.50 36.56 -49.38
CA ASN A 86 13.30 35.42 -50.29
C ASN A 86 12.06 34.58 -49.94
N ASN A 87 11.75 34.42 -48.65
CA ASN A 87 10.56 33.72 -48.20
C ASN A 87 9.29 34.54 -48.49
N ALA A 88 9.32 35.86 -48.28
CA ALA A 88 8.20 36.75 -48.58
C ALA A 88 7.80 36.72 -50.07
N GLU A 89 8.78 36.77 -50.99
CA GLU A 89 8.47 36.69 -52.43
C GLU A 89 7.97 35.28 -52.82
N LYS A 90 8.51 34.21 -52.22
CA LYS A 90 7.98 32.84 -52.42
C LYS A 90 6.54 32.69 -51.92
N ILE A 91 6.20 33.26 -50.76
CA ILE A 91 4.83 33.26 -50.22
C ILE A 91 3.88 33.99 -51.18
N LYS A 92 4.26 35.17 -51.66
CA LYS A 92 3.49 35.92 -52.66
C LYS A 92 3.28 35.16 -53.98
N ILE A 93 4.26 34.38 -54.44
CA ILE A 93 4.12 33.48 -55.59
C ILE A 93 3.14 32.34 -55.27
N LEU A 94 3.22 31.74 -54.08
CA LEU A 94 2.30 30.69 -53.62
C LEU A 94 0.85 31.21 -53.51
N ASP A 95 0.64 32.41 -52.95
CA ASP A 95 -0.66 33.09 -52.88
C ASP A 95 -1.26 33.28 -54.28
N GLN A 96 -0.45 33.78 -55.23
CA GLN A 96 -0.91 33.96 -56.61
C GLN A 96 -1.24 32.63 -57.30
N GLN A 97 -0.44 31.58 -57.07
CA GLN A 97 -0.72 30.23 -57.58
C GLN A 97 -2.01 29.65 -57.00
N LEU A 98 -2.27 29.89 -55.71
CA LEU A 98 -3.50 29.48 -55.03
C LEU A 98 -4.73 30.21 -55.58
N GLN A 99 -4.65 31.54 -55.79
CA GLN A 99 -5.74 32.30 -56.40
C GLN A 99 -6.02 31.87 -57.84
N ASN A 100 -4.96 31.67 -58.64
CA ASN A 100 -5.09 31.17 -60.01
C ASN A 100 -5.74 29.77 -60.04
N GLN A 101 -5.36 28.86 -59.13
CA GLN A 101 -6.00 27.53 -59.02
C GLN A 101 -7.46 27.61 -58.58
N LYS A 102 -7.82 28.51 -57.66
CA LYS A 102 -9.22 28.76 -57.26
C LYS A 102 -10.04 29.24 -58.47
N GLN A 103 -9.54 30.22 -59.21
CA GLN A 103 -10.21 30.77 -60.39
C GLN A 103 -10.36 29.73 -61.50
N VAL A 104 -9.30 29.00 -61.87
CA VAL A 104 -9.34 27.95 -62.90
C VAL A 104 -10.27 26.81 -62.50
N THR A 105 -10.28 26.40 -61.22
CA THR A 105 -11.17 25.34 -60.73
C THR A 105 -12.63 25.76 -60.84
N GLN A 106 -12.97 26.99 -60.44
CA GLN A 106 -14.34 27.50 -60.54
C GLN A 106 -14.76 27.72 -62.00
N GLN A 107 -13.87 28.24 -62.85
CA GLN A 107 -14.15 28.42 -64.27
C GLN A 107 -14.41 27.07 -64.96
N THR A 108 -13.58 26.06 -64.69
CA THR A 108 -13.76 24.70 -65.24
C THR A 108 -15.11 24.09 -64.84
N ALA A 109 -15.56 24.32 -63.60
CA ALA A 109 -16.88 23.89 -63.14
C ALA A 109 -18.01 24.64 -63.87
N ASN A 110 -17.87 25.96 -64.06
CA ASN A 110 -18.85 26.77 -64.79
C ASN A 110 -18.95 26.35 -66.27
N ASP A 111 -17.81 26.09 -66.94
CA ASP A 111 -17.76 25.66 -68.35
C ASP A 111 -18.40 24.27 -68.53
N GLN A 112 -18.14 23.34 -67.61
CA GLN A 112 -18.76 22.00 -67.61
C GLN A 112 -20.27 22.08 -67.37
N LEU A 113 -20.72 22.97 -66.48
CA LEU A 113 -22.14 23.23 -66.26
C LEU A 113 -22.79 23.82 -67.53
N ALA A 114 -22.19 24.82 -68.16
CA ALA A 114 -22.70 25.43 -69.39
C ALA A 114 -22.82 24.42 -70.54
N ALA A 115 -21.81 23.57 -70.74
CA ALA A 115 -21.85 22.49 -71.72
C ALA A 115 -22.99 21.50 -71.44
N LYS A 116 -23.18 21.09 -70.18
CA LYS A 116 -24.26 20.19 -69.79
C LYS A 116 -25.64 20.82 -69.94
N THR A 117 -25.80 22.10 -69.59
CA THR A 117 -27.03 22.89 -69.81
C THR A 117 -27.45 22.86 -71.26
N ASN A 118 -26.52 23.09 -72.20
CA ASN A 118 -26.84 23.04 -73.63
C ASN A 118 -27.34 21.66 -74.07
N THR A 119 -26.69 20.57 -73.65
CA THR A 119 -27.15 19.20 -73.97
C THR A 119 -28.51 18.87 -73.36
N VAL A 120 -28.76 19.27 -72.10
CA VAL A 120 -30.03 18.98 -71.42
C VAL A 120 -31.17 19.80 -72.04
N ARG A 121 -30.97 21.10 -72.30
CA ARG A 121 -31.97 21.95 -72.97
C ARG A 121 -32.29 21.49 -74.41
N GLN A 122 -31.30 20.98 -75.15
CA GLN A 122 -31.54 20.34 -76.45
C GLN A 122 -32.38 19.06 -76.33
N SER A 123 -32.13 18.23 -75.31
CA SER A 123 -32.92 17.02 -75.04
C SER A 123 -34.36 17.36 -74.63
N GLU A 124 -34.53 18.33 -73.73
CA GLU A 124 -35.83 18.87 -73.30
C GLU A 124 -36.64 19.38 -74.50
N GLN A 125 -36.04 20.23 -75.34
CA GLN A 125 -36.69 20.74 -76.55
C GLN A 125 -37.07 19.62 -77.53
N SER A 126 -36.21 18.61 -77.70
CA SER A 126 -36.49 17.45 -78.56
C SER A 126 -37.64 16.59 -78.02
N GLN A 127 -37.69 16.39 -76.69
CA GLN A 127 -38.78 15.67 -76.02
C GLN A 127 -40.10 16.45 -76.07
N ALA A 128 -40.06 17.77 -75.87
CA ALA A 128 -41.24 18.63 -76.02
C ALA A 128 -41.78 18.63 -77.46
N VAL A 129 -40.93 18.65 -78.48
CA VAL A 129 -41.35 18.52 -79.89
C VAL A 129 -41.94 17.13 -80.17
N ALA A 130 -41.36 16.06 -79.64
CA ALA A 130 -41.90 14.71 -79.77
C ALA A 130 -43.27 14.57 -79.09
N GLU A 131 -43.42 15.10 -77.88
CA GLU A 131 -44.68 15.14 -77.13
C GLU A 131 -45.74 16.01 -77.82
N ASN A 132 -45.39 17.18 -78.37
CA ASN A 132 -46.29 18.01 -79.18
C ASN A 132 -46.80 17.26 -80.42
N ASN A 133 -45.92 16.56 -81.14
CA ASN A 133 -46.29 15.78 -82.32
C ASN A 133 -47.17 14.56 -81.96
N ALA A 134 -46.86 13.90 -80.83
CA ALA A 134 -47.67 12.80 -80.31
C ALA A 134 -49.06 13.29 -79.87
N TYR A 135 -49.13 14.41 -79.15
CA TYR A 135 -50.37 15.06 -78.73
C TYR A 135 -51.22 15.48 -79.93
N GLN A 136 -50.66 16.13 -80.96
CA GLN A 136 -51.41 16.47 -82.16
C GLN A 136 -51.94 15.22 -82.88
N SER A 137 -51.14 14.15 -82.96
CA SER A 137 -51.58 12.88 -83.54
C SER A 137 -52.71 12.22 -82.73
N GLN A 138 -52.66 12.33 -81.40
CA GLN A 138 -53.71 11.87 -80.49
C GLN A 138 -54.97 12.72 -80.60
N VAL A 139 -54.85 14.04 -80.73
CA VAL A 139 -55.97 14.98 -80.97
C VAL A 139 -56.63 14.71 -82.31
N ASP A 140 -55.87 14.51 -83.39
CA ASP A 140 -56.42 14.21 -84.71
C ASP A 140 -57.15 12.85 -84.73
N ALA A 141 -56.56 11.84 -84.08
CA ALA A 141 -57.17 10.53 -83.92
C ALA A 141 -58.42 10.57 -83.03
N GLN A 142 -58.37 11.28 -81.91
CA GLN A 142 -59.49 11.43 -80.98
C GLN A 142 -60.61 12.30 -81.58
N THR A 143 -60.28 13.31 -82.39
CA THR A 143 -61.26 14.11 -83.13
C THR A 143 -61.98 13.26 -84.16
N LYS A 144 -61.25 12.48 -84.97
CA LYS A 144 -61.88 11.50 -85.89
C LYS A 144 -62.72 10.45 -85.16
N ALA A 145 -62.26 9.98 -84.01
CA ALA A 145 -63.02 9.04 -83.17
C ALA A 145 -64.27 9.70 -82.57
N ASN A 146 -64.20 10.98 -82.18
CA ASN A 146 -65.32 11.77 -81.70
C ASN A 146 -66.33 12.03 -82.81
N ASP A 147 -65.89 12.46 -84.00
CA ASP A 147 -66.75 12.68 -85.16
C ASP A 147 -67.43 11.38 -85.60
N GLN A 148 -66.69 10.26 -85.63
CA GLN A 148 -67.26 8.94 -85.90
C GLN A 148 -68.21 8.50 -84.78
N ALA A 149 -67.93 8.79 -83.51
CA ALA A 149 -68.84 8.49 -82.40
C ALA A 149 -70.11 9.35 -82.46
N VAL A 150 -70.01 10.63 -82.85
CA VAL A 150 -71.13 11.54 -83.09
C VAL A 150 -71.98 11.07 -84.28
N ALA A 151 -71.35 10.69 -85.39
CA ALA A 151 -72.05 10.14 -86.56
C ALA A 151 -72.71 8.79 -86.26
N ASN A 152 -72.00 7.88 -85.58
CA ASN A 152 -72.55 6.60 -85.11
C ASN A 152 -73.71 6.83 -84.12
N GLN A 153 -73.60 7.79 -83.21
CA GLN A 153 -74.66 8.13 -82.26
C GLN A 153 -75.85 8.80 -82.96
N GLN A 154 -75.64 9.62 -84.00
CA GLN A 154 -76.71 10.16 -84.84
C GLN A 154 -77.44 9.05 -85.60
N GLN A 155 -76.71 8.12 -86.20
CA GLN A 155 -77.28 6.95 -86.88
C GLN A 155 -78.02 6.04 -85.88
N ALA A 156 -77.43 5.76 -84.72
CA ALA A 156 -78.06 4.99 -83.65
C ALA A 156 -79.30 5.71 -83.11
N ASN A 157 -79.27 7.02 -82.88
CA ASN A 157 -80.43 7.81 -82.46
C ASN A 157 -81.58 7.72 -83.49
N ALA A 158 -81.28 7.79 -84.79
CA ALA A 158 -82.27 7.62 -85.84
C ALA A 158 -82.86 6.20 -85.86
N GLN A 159 -82.02 5.18 -85.67
CA GLN A 159 -82.43 3.77 -85.54
C GLN A 159 -83.30 3.55 -84.29
N GLU A 160 -82.93 4.17 -83.16
CA GLU A 160 -83.62 4.10 -81.87
C GLU A 160 -84.98 4.80 -81.92
N LEU A 161 -85.08 5.99 -82.55
CA LEU A 161 -86.37 6.64 -82.84
C LEU A 161 -87.29 5.73 -83.67
N ALA A 162 -86.75 5.08 -84.71
CA ALA A 162 -87.50 4.18 -85.58
C ALA A 162 -87.92 2.85 -84.90
N ASN A 163 -87.17 2.41 -83.89
CA ASN A 163 -87.49 1.21 -83.10
C ASN A 163 -88.43 1.52 -81.93
N ALA A 164 -88.23 2.63 -81.21
CA ALA A 164 -89.07 3.02 -80.09
C ALA A 164 -90.49 3.37 -80.50
N ALA A 165 -90.70 3.85 -81.74
CA ALA A 165 -92.03 3.97 -82.34
C ALA A 165 -92.83 2.64 -82.38
N LYS A 166 -92.20 1.49 -82.08
CA LYS A 166 -92.82 0.17 -81.97
C LYS A 166 -93.00 -0.31 -80.54
N HIS A 167 -92.16 0.13 -79.58
CA HIS A 167 -92.07 -0.40 -78.21
C HIS A 167 -91.79 0.69 -77.16
N ILE A 168 -92.81 1.49 -76.79
CA ILE A 168 -92.75 2.41 -75.63
C ILE A 168 -93.11 1.64 -74.35
N VAL A 169 -92.38 1.91 -73.26
CA VAL A 169 -92.55 1.28 -71.93
C VAL A 169 -93.23 2.29 -71.00
N THR A 170 -94.25 1.88 -70.23
CA THR A 170 -95.02 2.83 -69.40
C THR A 170 -94.30 3.21 -68.10
N PRO A 171 -94.63 4.36 -67.48
CA PRO A 171 -94.03 4.78 -66.20
C PRO A 171 -94.18 3.73 -65.08
N GLU A 172 -95.31 3.01 -65.03
CA GLU A 172 -95.56 1.95 -64.04
C GLU A 172 -94.59 0.76 -64.20
N GLN A 173 -94.25 0.41 -65.44
CA GLN A 173 -93.33 -0.69 -65.74
C GLN A 173 -91.89 -0.35 -65.31
N LYS A 174 -91.46 0.92 -65.45
CA LYS A 174 -90.19 1.39 -64.89
C LYS A 174 -90.17 1.34 -63.37
N GLN A 175 -91.23 1.81 -62.70
CA GLN A 175 -91.27 1.87 -61.24
C GLN A 175 -91.15 0.45 -60.64
N SER A 176 -91.89 -0.51 -61.19
CA SER A 176 -91.80 -1.93 -60.78
C SER A 176 -90.39 -2.53 -60.94
N GLN A 177 -89.63 -2.12 -61.97
CA GLN A 177 -88.22 -2.52 -62.14
C GLN A 177 -87.29 -1.85 -61.11
N ILE A 178 -87.51 -0.57 -60.77
CA ILE A 178 -86.76 0.16 -59.74
C ILE A 178 -87.00 -0.48 -58.36
N ASP A 179 -88.26 -0.77 -58.01
CA ASP A 179 -88.63 -1.38 -56.73
C ASP A 179 -88.00 -2.77 -56.58
N SER A 180 -88.03 -3.57 -57.64
CA SER A 180 -87.40 -4.90 -57.69
C SER A 180 -85.88 -4.83 -57.56
N ALA A 181 -85.22 -3.89 -58.24
CA ALA A 181 -83.78 -3.68 -58.12
C ALA A 181 -83.38 -3.24 -56.70
N THR A 182 -84.14 -2.32 -56.11
CA THR A 182 -83.91 -1.80 -54.75
C THR A 182 -84.06 -2.90 -53.71
N LYS A 183 -85.13 -3.71 -53.79
CA LYS A 183 -85.37 -4.84 -52.89
C LYS A 183 -84.23 -5.87 -52.93
N ASN A 184 -83.74 -6.20 -54.13
CA ASN A 184 -82.66 -7.17 -54.29
C ASN A 184 -81.32 -6.64 -53.74
N THR A 185 -81.02 -5.34 -53.93
CA THR A 185 -79.83 -4.74 -53.31
C THR A 185 -79.94 -4.67 -51.79
N GLN A 186 -81.12 -4.38 -51.23
CA GLN A 186 -81.30 -4.38 -49.78
C GLN A 186 -81.01 -5.75 -49.17
N GLN A 187 -81.52 -6.84 -49.78
CA GLN A 187 -81.20 -8.20 -49.34
C GLN A 187 -79.70 -8.51 -49.41
N ALA A 188 -78.99 -8.01 -50.42
CA ALA A 188 -77.54 -8.17 -50.55
C ALA A 188 -76.75 -7.35 -49.50
N LEU A 189 -77.24 -6.17 -49.11
CA LEU A 189 -76.66 -5.36 -48.03
C LEU A 189 -76.89 -6.01 -46.66
N ASP A 190 -78.09 -6.52 -46.40
CA ASP A 190 -78.44 -7.21 -45.16
C ASP A 190 -77.58 -8.48 -44.98
N GLN A 191 -77.39 -9.27 -46.06
CA GLN A 191 -76.49 -10.43 -46.05
C GLN A 191 -75.02 -10.02 -45.83
N ALA A 192 -74.52 -9.00 -46.53
CA ALA A 192 -73.15 -8.51 -46.36
C ALA A 192 -72.90 -8.03 -44.92
N LYS A 193 -73.89 -7.41 -44.28
CA LYS A 193 -73.82 -7.03 -42.86
C LYS A 193 -73.79 -8.26 -41.94
N SER A 194 -74.63 -9.26 -42.20
CA SER A 194 -74.65 -10.51 -41.43
C SER A 194 -73.30 -11.24 -41.49
N ASP A 195 -72.70 -11.32 -42.69
CA ASP A 195 -71.41 -11.99 -42.90
C ASP A 195 -70.25 -11.23 -42.23
N HIS A 196 -70.25 -9.91 -42.30
CA HIS A 196 -69.32 -9.04 -41.57
C HIS A 196 -69.42 -9.23 -40.05
N ASP A 197 -70.63 -9.11 -39.49
CA ASP A 197 -70.84 -9.20 -38.05
C ASP A 197 -70.47 -10.60 -37.52
N ALA A 198 -70.76 -11.67 -38.29
CA ALA A 198 -70.32 -13.03 -37.99
C ALA A 198 -68.78 -13.17 -37.99
N THR A 199 -68.09 -12.51 -38.91
CA THR A 199 -66.62 -12.54 -39.02
C THR A 199 -65.96 -11.74 -37.88
N VAL A 200 -66.48 -10.56 -37.56
CA VAL A 200 -66.04 -9.74 -36.41
C VAL A 200 -66.22 -10.50 -35.08
N ASN A 201 -67.37 -11.15 -34.87
CA ASN A 201 -67.59 -11.96 -33.66
C ASN A 201 -66.58 -13.11 -33.54
N LYS A 202 -66.29 -13.81 -34.67
CA LYS A 202 -65.25 -14.85 -34.72
C LYS A 202 -63.86 -14.35 -34.33
N LEU A 203 -63.49 -13.13 -34.75
CA LEU A 203 -62.21 -12.50 -34.42
C LEU A 203 -62.14 -12.12 -32.93
N ASN A 204 -63.22 -11.59 -32.36
CA ASN A 204 -63.34 -11.28 -30.93
C ASN A 204 -63.23 -12.54 -30.05
N ASP A 205 -63.92 -13.62 -30.43
CA ASP A 205 -63.83 -14.92 -29.75
C ASP A 205 -62.41 -15.50 -29.83
N GLN A 206 -61.76 -15.37 -30.98
CA GLN A 206 -60.39 -15.84 -31.17
C GLN A 206 -59.39 -15.05 -30.30
N LEU A 207 -59.47 -13.72 -30.26
CA LEU A 207 -58.64 -12.90 -29.36
C LEU A 207 -58.87 -13.27 -27.89
N THR A 208 -60.11 -13.51 -27.49
CA THR A 208 -60.46 -13.90 -26.11
C THR A 208 -59.81 -15.23 -25.73
N ASN A 209 -59.84 -16.22 -26.63
CA ASN A 209 -59.19 -17.51 -26.41
C ASN A 209 -57.66 -17.40 -26.41
N ASP A 210 -57.07 -16.67 -27.34
CA ASP A 210 -55.61 -16.48 -27.43
C ASP A 210 -55.06 -15.76 -26.18
N LEU A 211 -55.74 -14.72 -25.68
CA LEU A 211 -55.38 -14.02 -24.44
C LEU A 211 -55.50 -14.93 -23.20
N LYS A 212 -56.56 -15.75 -23.13
CA LYS A 212 -56.75 -16.73 -22.06
C LYS A 212 -55.64 -17.79 -22.07
N GLN A 213 -55.25 -18.28 -23.24
CA GLN A 213 -54.16 -19.24 -23.39
C GLN A 213 -52.80 -18.62 -23.05
N ASN A 214 -52.56 -17.36 -23.44
CA ASN A 214 -51.36 -16.60 -23.06
C ASN A 214 -51.23 -16.44 -21.54
N ALA A 215 -52.33 -16.10 -20.84
CA ALA A 215 -52.35 -15.99 -19.38
C ALA A 215 -52.12 -17.34 -18.67
N GLN A 216 -52.63 -18.45 -19.22
CA GLN A 216 -52.36 -19.80 -18.71
C GLN A 216 -50.88 -20.19 -18.88
N GLN A 217 -50.26 -19.85 -20.02
CA GLN A 217 -48.83 -20.09 -20.27
C GLN A 217 -47.94 -19.24 -19.36
N GLU A 218 -48.33 -17.98 -19.09
CA GLU A 218 -47.65 -17.11 -18.13
C GLU A 218 -47.68 -17.71 -16.71
N GLN A 219 -48.85 -18.18 -16.26
CA GLN A 219 -48.97 -18.80 -14.93
C GLN A 219 -48.21 -20.12 -14.82
N ALA A 220 -48.18 -20.94 -15.88
CA ALA A 220 -47.36 -22.16 -15.92
C ALA A 220 -45.86 -21.82 -15.78
N ALA A 221 -45.36 -20.87 -16.58
CA ALA A 221 -43.97 -20.42 -16.49
C ALA A 221 -43.60 -19.83 -15.11
N LYS A 222 -44.55 -19.16 -14.44
CA LYS A 222 -44.39 -18.68 -13.05
C LYS A 222 -44.34 -19.81 -12.03
N ASN A 223 -45.10 -20.87 -12.23
CA ASN A 223 -45.12 -22.04 -11.34
C ASN A 223 -43.84 -22.90 -11.49
N ASP A 224 -43.29 -23.01 -12.70
CA ASP A 224 -42.03 -23.71 -12.96
C ASP A 224 -40.80 -22.95 -12.39
N LEU A 225 -40.92 -21.63 -12.19
CA LEU A 225 -39.87 -20.80 -11.60
C LEU A 225 -39.74 -21.06 -10.09
N LYS A 226 -38.83 -21.97 -9.72
CA LYS A 226 -38.55 -22.30 -8.31
C LYS A 226 -38.00 -21.10 -7.54
N GLN A 227 -38.75 -20.63 -6.56
CA GLN A 227 -38.26 -19.63 -5.61
C GLN A 227 -37.21 -20.24 -4.66
N PRO A 228 -36.07 -19.57 -4.41
CA PRO A 228 -35.08 -20.05 -3.43
C PRO A 228 -35.68 -20.11 -2.01
N SER A 229 -35.46 -21.22 -1.31
CA SER A 229 -35.98 -21.46 0.04
C SER A 229 -35.37 -20.50 1.05
N GLN A 230 -36.18 -19.54 1.52
CA GLN A 230 -35.75 -18.55 2.52
C GLN A 230 -35.37 -19.22 3.86
N ALA A 231 -36.09 -20.27 4.26
CA ALA A 231 -35.83 -21.00 5.50
C ALA A 231 -34.48 -21.74 5.48
N ASP A 232 -34.14 -22.40 4.36
CA ASP A 232 -32.86 -23.10 4.22
C ASP A 232 -31.68 -22.13 4.11
N SER A 233 -31.84 -21.04 3.35
CA SER A 233 -30.82 -19.98 3.27
C SER A 233 -30.56 -19.34 4.63
N GLN A 234 -31.60 -19.01 5.40
CA GLN A 234 -31.45 -18.46 6.74
C GLN A 234 -30.75 -19.45 7.67
N LYS A 235 -31.17 -20.72 7.68
CA LYS A 235 -30.54 -21.77 8.49
C LYS A 235 -29.05 -21.99 8.15
N GLN A 236 -28.67 -21.86 6.87
CA GLN A 236 -27.26 -21.93 6.47
C GLN A 236 -26.46 -20.71 6.93
N LEU A 237 -27.05 -19.51 6.88
CA LEU A 237 -26.46 -18.28 7.39
C LEU A 237 -26.28 -18.32 8.92
N ASP A 238 -27.29 -18.75 9.66
CA ASP A 238 -27.24 -18.88 11.13
C ASP A 238 -26.16 -19.89 11.55
N ASN A 239 -26.06 -21.03 10.85
CA ASN A 239 -25.01 -22.02 11.07
C ASN A 239 -23.61 -21.47 10.77
N ALA A 240 -23.44 -20.69 9.70
CA ALA A 240 -22.17 -20.05 9.37
C ALA A 240 -21.79 -18.95 10.38
N GLN A 241 -22.77 -18.17 10.86
CA GLN A 241 -22.56 -17.17 11.92
C GLN A 241 -22.17 -17.84 13.24
N ASN A 242 -22.80 -18.94 13.61
CA ASN A 242 -22.42 -19.73 14.79
C ASN A 242 -21.02 -20.33 14.65
N ALA A 243 -20.61 -20.76 13.45
CA ALA A 243 -19.24 -21.20 13.18
C ALA A 243 -18.22 -20.07 13.34
N VAL A 244 -18.53 -18.84 12.88
CA VAL A 244 -17.70 -17.64 13.11
C VAL A 244 -17.58 -17.34 14.61
N ASN A 245 -18.68 -17.35 15.35
CA ASN A 245 -18.69 -17.06 16.79
C ASN A 245 -17.84 -18.08 17.57
N ASN A 246 -18.00 -19.38 17.27
CA ASN A 246 -17.21 -20.45 17.88
C ASN A 246 -15.71 -20.36 17.53
N ALA A 247 -15.37 -20.01 16.29
CA ALA A 247 -13.98 -19.82 15.88
C ALA A 247 -13.37 -18.55 16.53
N GLN A 248 -14.17 -17.50 16.73
CA GLN A 248 -13.73 -16.26 17.40
C GLN A 248 -13.43 -16.50 18.87
N SER A 249 -14.26 -17.27 19.59
CA SER A 249 -13.95 -17.68 20.97
C SER A 249 -12.63 -18.44 21.03
N LYS A 250 -12.47 -19.50 20.22
CA LYS A 250 -11.24 -20.31 20.19
C LYS A 250 -9.98 -19.49 19.86
N ALA A 251 -10.10 -18.50 18.97
CA ALA A 251 -9.00 -17.59 18.66
C ALA A 251 -8.63 -16.70 19.87
N ASN A 252 -9.64 -16.15 20.56
CA ASN A 252 -9.44 -15.35 21.77
C ASN A 252 -8.82 -16.19 22.90
N ASP A 253 -9.33 -17.41 23.12
CA ASP A 253 -8.86 -18.33 24.16
C ASP A 253 -7.39 -18.73 23.94
N ALA A 254 -7.03 -19.07 22.69
CA ALA A 254 -5.65 -19.39 22.31
C ALA A 254 -4.72 -18.17 22.45
N GLN A 255 -5.20 -16.97 22.11
CA GLN A 255 -4.44 -15.73 22.26
C GLN A 255 -4.22 -15.36 23.74
N ASN A 256 -5.21 -15.57 24.60
CA ASN A 256 -5.11 -15.38 26.05
C ASN A 256 -4.11 -16.37 26.68
N ALA A 257 -4.18 -17.66 26.29
CA ALA A 257 -3.23 -18.66 26.73
C ALA A 257 -1.78 -18.31 26.33
N LEU A 258 -1.58 -17.84 25.10
CA LEU A 258 -0.27 -17.37 24.62
C LEU A 258 0.25 -16.16 25.42
N THR A 259 -0.61 -15.18 25.73
CA THR A 259 -0.24 -14.02 26.56
C THR A 259 0.19 -14.46 27.96
N ASN A 260 -0.56 -15.36 28.59
CA ASN A 260 -0.22 -15.89 29.92
C ASN A 260 1.12 -16.63 29.92
N ALA A 261 1.39 -17.46 28.90
CA ALA A 261 2.67 -18.16 28.77
C ALA A 261 3.86 -17.19 28.58
N LYS A 262 3.69 -16.10 27.81
CA LYS A 262 4.71 -15.04 27.67
C LYS A 262 4.98 -14.32 28.98
N ASN A 263 3.95 -14.05 29.78
CA ASN A 263 4.10 -13.47 31.11
C ASN A 263 4.88 -14.40 32.05
N THR A 264 4.59 -15.71 32.03
CA THR A 264 5.33 -16.73 32.79
C THR A 264 6.80 -16.82 32.38
N LEU A 265 7.09 -16.78 31.07
CA LEU A 265 8.46 -16.74 30.55
C LEU A 265 9.24 -15.51 31.07
N SER A 266 8.64 -14.32 30.97
CA SER A 266 9.25 -13.08 31.46
C SER A 266 9.48 -13.07 32.97
N ALA A 267 8.53 -13.59 33.76
CA ALA A 267 8.69 -13.75 35.20
C ALA A 267 9.87 -14.68 35.56
N ASN A 268 10.01 -15.81 34.86
CA ASN A 268 11.13 -16.73 35.05
C ASN A 268 12.49 -16.12 34.66
N GLN A 269 12.54 -15.32 33.58
CA GLN A 269 13.73 -14.58 33.16
C GLN A 269 14.17 -13.57 34.23
N ASN A 270 13.23 -12.78 34.77
CA ASN A 270 13.52 -11.82 35.84
C ASN A 270 14.05 -12.51 37.12
N ALA A 271 13.46 -13.65 37.49
CA ALA A 271 13.91 -14.44 38.64
C ALA A 271 15.32 -15.03 38.44
N LEU A 272 15.69 -15.42 37.21
CA LEU A 272 17.05 -15.86 36.89
C LEU A 272 18.06 -14.73 37.08
N THR A 273 17.79 -13.53 36.57
CA THR A 273 18.67 -12.36 36.75
C THR A 273 18.91 -12.07 38.23
N GLN A 274 17.86 -12.05 39.06
CA GLN A 274 17.98 -11.83 40.51
C GLN A 274 18.85 -12.90 41.19
N ALA A 275 18.70 -14.18 40.83
CA ALA A 275 19.52 -15.26 41.38
C ALA A 275 20.98 -15.18 40.94
N GLN A 276 21.24 -14.73 39.69
CA GLN A 276 22.60 -14.53 39.18
C GLN A 276 23.29 -13.32 39.80
N ASP A 277 22.57 -12.23 40.06
CA ASP A 277 23.14 -11.05 40.72
C ASP A 277 23.46 -11.33 42.19
N ALA A 278 22.59 -12.06 42.90
CA ALA A 278 22.87 -12.51 44.27
C ALA A 278 24.10 -13.44 44.39
N GLN A 279 24.50 -14.12 43.31
CA GLN A 279 25.71 -14.96 43.32
C GLN A 279 27.00 -14.14 43.18
N LYS A 280 26.97 -12.94 42.59
CA LYS A 280 28.17 -12.14 42.30
C LYS A 280 28.81 -11.50 43.53
N GLU A 281 28.04 -11.32 44.60
CA GLU A 281 28.46 -10.63 45.83
C GLU A 281 29.14 -11.56 46.86
N HIS A 282 29.22 -12.88 46.60
CA HIS A 282 29.88 -13.83 47.52
C HIS A 282 31.38 -13.98 47.25
N VAL A 283 32.22 -13.66 48.24
CA VAL A 283 33.65 -14.01 48.23
C VAL A 283 33.82 -15.50 48.57
N ASN A 284 34.44 -16.27 47.68
CA ASN A 284 34.61 -17.72 47.84
C ASN A 284 36.06 -18.08 48.18
N ASN A 285 36.32 -18.45 49.44
CA ASN A 285 37.60 -19.02 49.85
C ASN A 285 37.65 -20.52 49.52
N ALA A 286 38.83 -21.04 49.17
CA ALA A 286 39.01 -22.45 48.81
C ALA A 286 40.41 -22.95 49.21
N ILE A 287 40.51 -24.27 49.40
CA ILE A 287 41.78 -24.96 49.70
C ILE A 287 42.36 -25.53 48.40
N LYS A 288 43.47 -24.97 47.94
CA LYS A 288 44.20 -25.35 46.72
C LYS A 288 45.10 -26.55 46.98
N LEU A 289 44.68 -27.74 46.55
CA LEU A 289 45.42 -28.99 46.76
C LEU A 289 46.40 -29.27 45.60
N PRO A 290 47.62 -29.78 45.88
CA PRO A 290 48.53 -30.24 44.83
C PRO A 290 48.02 -31.54 44.18
N ALA A 291 48.46 -31.79 42.95
CA ALA A 291 48.12 -33.01 42.23
C ALA A 291 48.54 -34.27 43.03
N GLY A 292 47.65 -35.26 43.11
CA GLY A 292 47.87 -36.50 43.87
C GLY A 292 47.52 -36.43 45.36
N TYR A 293 47.16 -35.26 45.93
CA TYR A 293 46.74 -35.15 47.34
C TYR A 293 45.47 -35.97 47.63
N ILE A 294 44.43 -35.76 46.82
CA ILE A 294 43.16 -36.51 46.91
C ILE A 294 43.38 -38.02 46.72
N ASP A 295 44.26 -38.40 45.80
CA ASP A 295 44.52 -39.80 45.49
C ASP A 295 45.30 -40.50 46.61
N ALA A 296 46.17 -39.79 47.33
CA ALA A 296 46.82 -40.30 48.54
C ALA A 296 45.80 -40.60 49.66
N TRP A 297 44.80 -39.75 49.84
CA TRP A 297 43.73 -40.02 50.83
C TRP A 297 42.77 -41.13 50.40
N LYS A 298 42.48 -41.27 49.10
CA LYS A 298 41.79 -42.46 48.55
C LYS A 298 42.58 -43.73 48.77
N GLU A 299 43.88 -43.70 48.56
CA GLU A 299 44.79 -44.81 48.83
C GLU A 299 44.72 -45.22 50.32
N TYR A 300 44.73 -44.26 51.25
CA TYR A 300 44.54 -44.53 52.69
C TYR A 300 43.17 -45.18 52.99
N VAL A 301 42.06 -44.62 52.50
CA VAL A 301 40.70 -45.16 52.75
C VAL A 301 40.54 -46.61 52.27
N ASN A 302 41.24 -46.98 51.19
CA ASN A 302 41.18 -48.32 50.61
C ASN A 302 42.18 -49.32 51.23
N THR A 303 43.23 -48.85 51.92
CA THR A 303 44.32 -49.70 52.44
C THR A 303 44.41 -49.75 53.96
N LYS A 304 43.75 -48.84 54.68
CA LYS A 304 43.79 -48.82 56.15
C LYS A 304 43.07 -50.02 56.75
N GLU A 305 43.57 -50.49 57.88
CA GLU A 305 42.89 -51.50 58.69
C GLU A 305 41.61 -50.93 59.33
N LYS A 306 40.63 -51.80 59.61
CA LYS A 306 39.29 -51.44 60.12
C LYS A 306 39.33 -50.74 61.49
N ASP A 307 40.32 -51.08 62.31
CA ASP A 307 40.63 -50.44 63.61
C ASP A 307 41.58 -49.23 63.47
N GLY A 308 42.00 -48.91 62.25
CA GLY A 308 42.97 -47.86 61.94
C GLY A 308 42.37 -46.47 61.99
N TRP A 309 42.84 -45.67 62.96
CA TRP A 309 42.42 -44.28 63.19
C TRP A 309 43.51 -43.23 62.92
N LEU A 310 44.74 -43.66 62.61
CA LEU A 310 45.92 -42.81 62.38
C LEU A 310 46.72 -43.28 61.15
N LEU A 311 47.35 -42.35 60.45
CA LEU A 311 48.30 -42.62 59.37
C LEU A 311 49.72 -42.42 59.91
N SER A 312 50.23 -43.42 60.64
CA SER A 312 51.58 -43.34 61.23
C SER A 312 52.66 -43.78 60.25
N GLN A 313 53.86 -43.19 60.36
CA GLN A 313 55.04 -43.58 59.57
C GLN A 313 55.40 -45.07 59.75
N LYS A 314 55.08 -45.65 60.92
CA LYS A 314 55.31 -47.07 61.22
C LYS A 314 54.37 -48.00 60.45
N ARG A 315 53.11 -47.59 60.21
CA ARG A 315 52.07 -48.43 59.60
C ARG A 315 51.95 -48.20 58.07
N TYR A 316 52.20 -46.98 57.60
CA TYR A 316 52.08 -46.60 56.19
C TYR A 316 53.29 -45.75 55.72
N PRO A 317 54.53 -46.28 55.73
CA PRO A 317 55.75 -45.48 55.52
C PRO A 317 55.77 -44.72 54.18
N ASP A 318 55.40 -45.37 53.08
CA ASP A 318 55.41 -44.75 51.75
C ASP A 318 54.36 -43.65 51.63
N LEU A 319 53.13 -43.93 52.10
CA LEU A 319 52.02 -42.99 52.05
C LEU A 319 52.23 -41.79 52.99
N TYR A 320 52.83 -42.03 54.17
CA TYR A 320 53.23 -40.98 55.11
C TYR A 320 54.29 -40.04 54.50
N ASN A 321 55.33 -40.58 53.86
CA ASN A 321 56.36 -39.77 53.20
C ASN A 321 55.79 -39.00 51.98
N LYS A 322 54.88 -39.63 51.22
CA LYS A 322 54.15 -39.03 50.09
C LYS A 322 53.27 -37.87 50.54
N LEU A 323 52.42 -38.08 51.56
CA LEU A 323 51.58 -37.03 52.13
C LEU A 323 52.43 -35.90 52.69
N LYS A 324 53.45 -36.16 53.51
CA LYS A 324 54.31 -35.11 54.10
C LYS A 324 54.93 -34.17 53.06
N SER A 325 55.27 -34.68 51.87
CA SER A 325 55.74 -33.87 50.74
C SER A 325 54.62 -33.05 50.07
N LEU A 326 53.44 -33.65 49.93
CA LEU A 326 52.26 -32.98 49.38
C LEU A 326 51.67 -31.94 50.36
N ASP A 327 51.68 -32.19 51.66
CA ASP A 327 51.28 -31.26 52.72
C ASP A 327 52.12 -29.99 52.69
N THR A 328 53.44 -30.13 52.57
CA THR A 328 54.34 -28.97 52.44
C THR A 328 53.98 -28.09 51.24
N GLN A 329 53.59 -28.71 50.11
CA GLN A 329 53.11 -27.99 48.93
C GLN A 329 51.71 -27.40 49.13
N ALA A 330 50.79 -28.15 49.72
CA ALA A 330 49.42 -27.73 50.00
C ALA A 330 49.39 -26.55 50.98
N TYR A 331 50.20 -26.59 52.02
CA TYR A 331 50.37 -25.48 52.96
C TYR A 331 50.88 -24.23 52.24
N ASN A 332 51.98 -24.33 51.48
CA ASN A 332 52.53 -23.18 50.74
C ASN A 332 51.57 -22.64 49.67
N ASN A 333 50.72 -23.48 49.08
CA ASN A 333 49.69 -23.05 48.11
C ASN A 333 48.53 -22.26 48.74
N ASN A 334 48.36 -22.30 50.06
CA ASN A 334 47.21 -21.71 50.77
C ASN A 334 47.58 -20.72 51.88
N PHE A 335 48.79 -20.80 52.43
CA PHE A 335 49.28 -19.86 53.42
C PHE A 335 49.21 -18.42 52.88
N MET A 336 48.59 -17.51 53.64
CA MET A 336 48.31 -16.12 53.25
C MET A 336 47.42 -15.94 52.00
N ASN A 337 46.72 -16.99 51.52
CA ASN A 337 45.78 -16.91 50.40
C ASN A 337 44.30 -16.85 50.83
N TYR A 338 44.03 -16.37 52.04
CA TYR A 338 42.67 -15.98 52.46
C TYR A 338 42.23 -14.70 51.75
N HIS A 339 40.98 -14.67 51.29
CA HIS A 339 40.35 -13.54 50.65
C HIS A 339 39.30 -12.95 51.59
N SER A 340 39.53 -11.71 52.03
CA SER A 340 38.65 -10.98 52.94
C SER A 340 37.29 -10.65 52.30
N ASP A 341 36.21 -10.78 53.07
CA ASP A 341 34.85 -10.43 52.68
C ASP A 341 34.48 -9.01 53.19
N PRO A 342 34.22 -8.03 52.30
CA PRO A 342 33.82 -6.67 52.67
C PRO A 342 32.49 -6.53 53.44
N ALA A 343 31.68 -7.59 53.54
CA ALA A 343 30.51 -7.67 54.41
C ALA A 343 30.84 -8.31 55.77
N ALA A 344 31.69 -9.35 55.78
CA ALA A 344 32.13 -10.00 57.02
C ALA A 344 32.98 -9.06 57.90
N THR A 345 33.84 -8.23 57.29
CA THR A 345 34.64 -7.18 57.98
C THR A 345 33.81 -6.13 58.71
N LYS A 346 32.50 -6.04 58.45
CA LYS A 346 31.57 -5.10 59.12
C LYS A 346 30.67 -5.78 60.15
N THR A 347 30.73 -7.10 60.24
CA THR A 347 29.89 -7.90 61.14
C THR A 347 30.72 -8.25 62.38
N PRO A 348 30.35 -7.82 63.59
CA PRO A 348 31.09 -8.17 64.80
C PRO A 348 30.88 -9.65 65.16
N VAL A 349 31.90 -10.25 65.78
CA VAL A 349 31.83 -11.57 66.42
C VAL A 349 31.64 -11.40 67.92
N ILE A 350 30.79 -12.24 68.50
CA ILE A 350 30.39 -12.17 69.91
C ILE A 350 31.02 -13.36 70.65
N LEU A 351 31.76 -13.04 71.71
CA LEU A 351 32.18 -14.02 72.71
C LEU A 351 31.30 -13.86 73.97
N ASN A 352 30.88 -15.00 74.53
CA ASN A 352 30.17 -15.09 75.79
C ASN A 352 31.09 -14.70 76.97
N ASP A 353 30.53 -14.37 78.13
CA ASP A 353 31.28 -13.94 79.32
C ASP A 353 32.36 -14.94 79.80
N ASN A 354 32.20 -16.23 79.47
CA ASN A 354 33.15 -17.29 79.79
C ASN A 354 34.27 -17.47 78.75
N GLY A 355 34.30 -16.68 77.67
CA GLY A 355 35.33 -16.71 76.62
C GLY A 355 35.03 -17.62 75.42
N THR A 356 33.82 -18.20 75.32
CA THR A 356 33.41 -19.04 74.19
C THR A 356 32.70 -18.23 73.09
N LEU A 357 32.72 -18.69 71.83
CA LEU A 357 31.88 -18.10 70.77
C LEU A 357 30.39 -18.16 71.10
N SER A 358 29.64 -17.16 70.62
CA SER A 358 28.18 -17.19 70.57
C SER A 358 27.69 -18.30 69.61
N ARG A 359 26.51 -18.87 69.88
CA ARG A 359 25.90 -19.92 69.04
C ARG A 359 25.77 -19.51 67.57
N ASP A 360 25.40 -18.26 67.31
CA ASP A 360 25.24 -17.74 65.94
C ASP A 360 26.59 -17.61 65.22
N ASP A 361 27.67 -17.33 65.94
CA ASP A 361 29.01 -17.29 65.36
C ASP A 361 29.64 -18.69 65.22
N ILE A 362 29.27 -19.66 66.07
CA ILE A 362 29.56 -21.08 65.85
C ILE A 362 28.87 -21.56 64.56
N ILE A 363 27.62 -21.18 64.30
CA ILE A 363 26.95 -21.49 63.02
C ILE A 363 27.76 -20.96 61.84
N LYS A 364 28.17 -19.68 61.86
CA LYS A 364 28.93 -19.08 60.77
C LYS A 364 30.32 -19.72 60.60
N ALA A 365 31.05 -19.93 61.70
CA ALA A 365 32.35 -20.62 61.69
C ALA A 365 32.23 -22.03 61.10
N THR A 366 31.18 -22.77 61.48
CA THR A 366 30.91 -24.11 60.97
C THR A 366 30.53 -24.07 59.49
N GLN A 367 29.65 -23.17 59.07
CA GLN A 367 29.28 -22.96 57.66
C GLN A 367 30.50 -22.68 56.78
N PHE A 368 31.43 -21.86 57.26
CA PHE A 368 32.67 -21.55 56.56
C PHE A 368 33.68 -22.71 56.57
N ALA A 369 33.79 -23.45 57.68
CA ALA A 369 34.63 -24.65 57.73
C ALA A 369 34.13 -25.75 56.78
N VAL A 370 32.82 -25.99 56.78
CA VAL A 370 32.16 -27.01 55.93
C VAL A 370 32.26 -26.66 54.45
N SER A 371 32.16 -25.38 54.07
CA SER A 371 32.33 -24.98 52.65
C SER A 371 33.76 -25.19 52.13
N LEU A 372 34.77 -25.14 53.01
CA LEU A 372 36.17 -25.46 52.69
C LEU A 372 36.46 -26.97 52.67
N LEU A 373 35.89 -27.72 53.62
CA LEU A 373 36.18 -29.15 53.82
C LEU A 373 35.36 -30.06 52.89
N ASN A 374 34.09 -29.75 52.62
CA ASN A 374 33.23 -30.62 51.80
C ASN A 374 33.74 -30.87 50.39
N PRO A 375 34.26 -29.87 49.63
CA PRO A 375 34.85 -30.13 48.32
C PRO A 375 36.01 -31.13 48.35
N ILE A 376 36.77 -31.18 49.45
CA ILE A 376 37.86 -32.15 49.64
C ILE A 376 37.29 -33.53 49.96
N ARG A 377 36.34 -33.62 50.89
CA ARG A 377 35.65 -34.85 51.29
C ARG A 377 34.94 -35.52 50.12
N GLU A 378 34.18 -34.74 49.33
CA GLU A 378 33.55 -35.17 48.07
C GLU A 378 34.58 -35.67 47.06
N ALA A 379 35.69 -34.96 46.87
CA ALA A 379 36.74 -35.35 45.93
C ALA A 379 37.46 -36.65 46.34
N ILE A 380 37.63 -36.90 47.65
CA ILE A 380 38.11 -38.18 48.20
C ILE A 380 37.06 -39.29 48.01
N GLY A 381 35.77 -38.96 48.13
CA GLY A 381 34.66 -39.91 48.04
C GLY A 381 34.15 -40.41 49.40
N VAL A 382 34.37 -39.63 50.46
CA VAL A 382 33.73 -39.83 51.77
C VAL A 382 32.48 -38.96 51.89
N GLU A 383 31.70 -39.11 52.97
CA GLU A 383 30.50 -38.30 53.15
C GLU A 383 30.83 -36.83 53.42
N PRO A 384 30.18 -35.85 52.75
CA PRO A 384 30.31 -34.44 53.10
C PRO A 384 29.83 -34.19 54.54
N TYR A 385 30.43 -33.23 55.23
CA TYR A 385 29.90 -32.79 56.51
C TYR A 385 28.54 -32.12 56.33
N LYS A 386 27.63 -32.45 57.25
CA LYS A 386 26.42 -31.70 57.52
C LYS A 386 26.64 -30.74 58.69
N ILE A 387 25.71 -29.80 58.82
CA ILE A 387 25.56 -28.96 60.01
C ILE A 387 24.17 -29.24 60.56
N THR A 388 24.05 -29.58 61.83
CA THR A 388 22.77 -29.76 62.52
C THR A 388 22.71 -28.89 63.75
N ASN A 389 21.52 -28.61 64.27
CA ASN A 389 21.42 -27.93 65.57
C ASN A 389 22.15 -28.72 66.67
N ALA A 390 22.17 -30.06 66.60
CA ALA A 390 22.95 -30.92 67.49
C ALA A 390 24.47 -30.66 67.38
N SER A 391 25.04 -30.57 66.18
CA SER A 391 26.50 -30.40 66.02
C SER A 391 26.98 -29.02 66.49
N ILE A 392 26.19 -27.98 66.26
CA ILE A 392 26.41 -26.62 66.79
C ILE A 392 26.36 -26.61 68.32
N ASP A 393 25.33 -27.21 68.91
CA ASP A 393 25.13 -27.20 70.36
C ASP A 393 26.16 -28.10 71.08
N VAL A 394 26.59 -29.20 70.48
CA VAL A 394 27.71 -30.02 70.99
C VAL A 394 29.01 -29.22 70.98
N ALA A 395 29.36 -28.54 69.88
CA ALA A 395 30.59 -27.75 69.83
C ALA A 395 30.58 -26.59 70.86
N GLN A 396 29.40 -25.99 71.11
CA GLN A 396 29.21 -25.02 72.20
C GLN A 396 29.39 -25.66 73.59
N ASP A 397 28.83 -26.85 73.80
CA ASP A 397 28.93 -27.61 75.06
C ASP A 397 30.38 -28.02 75.37
N VAL A 398 31.14 -28.49 74.38
CA VAL A 398 32.56 -28.82 74.54
C VAL A 398 33.35 -27.59 74.98
N ALA A 399 33.25 -26.48 74.24
CA ALA A 399 33.93 -25.22 74.59
C ALA A 399 33.56 -24.74 76.01
N ASN A 400 32.29 -24.91 76.42
CA ASN A 400 31.83 -24.56 77.77
C ASN A 400 32.42 -25.45 78.86
N GLU A 401 32.50 -26.77 78.65
CA GLU A 401 33.11 -27.70 79.62
C GLU A 401 34.63 -27.46 79.73
N TYR A 402 35.34 -27.22 78.62
CA TYR A 402 36.75 -26.80 78.63
C TYR A 402 36.97 -25.50 79.46
N ARG A 403 36.03 -24.55 79.46
CA ARG A 403 36.11 -23.31 80.29
C ARG A 403 35.70 -23.52 81.75
N LYS A 404 34.74 -24.41 82.01
CA LYS A 404 34.33 -24.83 83.35
C LYS A 404 35.46 -25.55 84.10
N ASP A 405 36.23 -26.39 83.41
CA ASP A 405 37.37 -27.11 83.97
C ASP A 405 38.67 -26.27 83.94
N ASN A 406 38.62 -25.07 83.35
CA ASN A 406 39.76 -24.16 83.13
C ASN A 406 40.96 -24.87 82.46
N TRP A 407 40.65 -25.69 81.45
CA TRP A 407 41.59 -26.62 80.83
C TRP A 407 42.54 -25.95 79.83
N ASN A 408 43.86 -26.08 80.04
CA ASN A 408 44.83 -25.49 79.12
C ASN A 408 45.34 -26.51 78.09
N THR A 409 44.71 -26.58 76.92
CA THR A 409 45.01 -27.54 75.85
C THR A 409 46.48 -27.45 75.38
N TRP A 410 47.05 -26.25 75.38
CA TRP A 410 48.46 -26.00 75.03
C TRP A 410 49.47 -26.69 75.97
N GLU A 411 49.07 -27.02 77.19
CA GLU A 411 49.91 -27.68 78.20
C GLU A 411 49.47 -29.13 78.50
N ASN A 412 48.19 -29.46 78.31
CA ASN A 412 47.57 -30.70 78.80
C ASN A 412 46.98 -31.62 77.71
N SER A 413 47.08 -31.27 76.42
CA SER A 413 46.38 -31.96 75.32
C SER A 413 44.85 -31.86 75.45
N HIS A 414 44.08 -32.72 74.77
CA HIS A 414 42.62 -32.72 74.80
C HIS A 414 42.05 -33.08 76.18
N ASP A 415 40.95 -32.41 76.57
CA ASP A 415 40.16 -32.74 77.75
C ASP A 415 39.21 -33.92 77.46
N GLY A 416 39.74 -35.14 77.61
CA GLY A 416 38.98 -36.37 77.39
C GLY A 416 37.80 -36.55 78.35
N GLU A 417 37.85 -35.95 79.54
CA GLU A 417 36.77 -36.01 80.53
C GLU A 417 35.62 -35.08 80.11
N ALA A 418 35.92 -33.85 79.67
CA ALA A 418 34.91 -32.95 79.08
C ALA A 418 34.24 -33.56 77.85
N LEU A 419 35.02 -34.13 76.91
CA LEU A 419 34.48 -34.80 75.73
C LEU A 419 33.56 -35.98 76.10
N SER A 420 33.93 -36.77 77.11
CA SER A 420 33.11 -37.90 77.59
C SER A 420 31.80 -37.42 78.22
N ARG A 421 31.85 -36.38 79.07
CA ARG A 421 30.64 -35.78 79.67
C ARG A 421 29.68 -35.20 78.62
N VAL A 422 30.21 -34.63 77.54
CA VAL A 422 29.38 -34.15 76.42
C VAL A 422 28.82 -35.32 75.60
N ALA A 423 29.61 -36.37 75.35
CA ALA A 423 29.14 -37.59 74.68
C ALA A 423 27.95 -38.24 75.42
N GLU A 424 28.08 -38.41 76.74
CA GLU A 424 26.99 -38.89 77.62
C GLU A 424 25.77 -37.95 77.60
N LYS A 425 25.97 -36.63 77.73
CA LYS A 425 24.89 -35.61 77.70
C LYS A 425 24.08 -35.65 76.40
N TRP A 426 24.69 -36.05 75.30
CA TRP A 426 24.06 -36.12 73.98
C TRP A 426 23.68 -37.54 73.53
N ASN A 427 24.01 -38.56 74.33
CA ASN A 427 23.79 -39.99 74.04
C ASN A 427 24.42 -40.40 72.69
N THR A 428 25.70 -40.08 72.52
CA THR A 428 26.54 -40.48 71.37
C THR A 428 27.75 -41.25 71.90
N ASP A 429 28.21 -42.24 71.14
CA ASP A 429 29.33 -43.10 71.48
C ASP A 429 30.65 -42.34 71.68
N LEU A 430 30.79 -41.21 70.98
CA LEU A 430 31.97 -40.34 70.98
C LEU A 430 31.58 -38.92 70.53
N VAL A 431 32.30 -37.91 71.03
CA VAL A 431 32.46 -36.62 70.36
C VAL A 431 33.89 -36.58 69.82
N GLY A 432 34.03 -36.61 68.49
CA GLY A 432 35.32 -36.42 67.84
C GLY A 432 35.78 -34.97 67.99
N GLU A 433 37.08 -34.74 68.05
CA GLU A 433 37.66 -33.41 68.16
C GLU A 433 38.98 -33.30 67.42
N SER A 434 39.07 -32.29 66.57
CA SER A 434 40.33 -31.74 66.10
C SER A 434 40.52 -30.32 66.64
N TRP A 435 41.64 -30.05 67.31
CA TRP A 435 41.87 -28.77 68.00
C TRP A 435 43.04 -27.98 67.41
N ALA A 436 42.83 -26.69 67.15
CA ALA A 436 43.84 -25.77 66.62
C ALA A 436 44.01 -24.52 67.49
N GLY A 437 45.26 -24.08 67.65
CA GLY A 437 45.57 -22.87 68.39
C GLY A 437 45.01 -21.58 67.77
N ASP A 438 44.77 -20.60 68.63
CA ASP A 438 44.19 -19.28 68.34
C ASP A 438 45.02 -18.29 67.50
N GLY A 439 46.24 -18.64 67.09
CA GLY A 439 47.25 -17.67 66.62
C GLY A 439 46.86 -16.79 65.42
N TRP A 440 45.89 -17.22 64.61
CA TRP A 440 45.35 -16.47 63.47
C TRP A 440 44.03 -15.73 63.75
N PHE A 441 43.50 -15.83 64.98
CA PHE A 441 42.25 -15.18 65.41
C PHE A 441 42.49 -14.21 66.58
N GLY A 442 43.26 -14.62 67.59
CA GLY A 442 43.62 -13.76 68.73
C GLY A 442 44.79 -12.80 68.44
N GLY A 443 45.50 -12.98 67.34
CA GLY A 443 46.65 -12.16 66.94
C GLY A 443 47.83 -12.21 67.92
N HIS A 444 48.81 -11.32 67.73
CA HIS A 444 49.96 -11.23 68.63
C HIS A 444 49.56 -10.65 69.99
N GLY A 445 49.34 -11.53 70.98
CA GLY A 445 48.95 -11.15 72.34
C GLY A 445 47.56 -11.60 72.78
N HIS A 446 46.83 -12.39 71.97
CA HIS A 446 45.55 -13.01 72.33
C HIS A 446 44.49 -11.98 72.77
N ALA A 447 44.23 -11.01 71.88
CA ALA A 447 43.38 -9.86 72.14
C ALA A 447 42.02 -10.00 71.44
N TYR A 448 41.03 -10.56 72.14
CA TYR A 448 39.70 -10.86 71.59
C TYR A 448 38.69 -9.70 71.67
N SER A 449 39.17 -8.47 71.45
CA SER A 449 38.33 -7.26 71.46
C SER A 449 38.11 -6.74 70.04
N ASN A 450 36.85 -6.39 69.70
CA ASN A 450 36.46 -5.85 68.39
C ASN A 450 36.69 -6.80 67.19
N LEU A 451 36.61 -8.11 67.42
CA LEU A 451 36.72 -9.13 66.38
C LEU A 451 35.56 -9.02 65.38
N THR A 452 35.86 -9.23 64.10
CA THR A 452 34.89 -9.29 63.02
C THR A 452 34.69 -10.72 62.53
N LEU A 453 33.63 -10.93 61.75
CA LEU A 453 33.35 -12.22 61.12
C LEU A 453 34.44 -12.62 60.11
N ASP A 454 35.11 -11.64 59.51
CA ASP A 454 36.26 -11.87 58.63
C ASP A 454 37.47 -12.40 59.41
N ASP A 455 37.71 -11.90 60.62
CA ASP A 455 38.77 -12.42 61.52
C ASP A 455 38.47 -13.86 61.94
N LEU A 456 37.20 -14.18 62.23
CA LEU A 456 36.76 -15.54 62.56
C LEU A 456 36.94 -16.50 61.39
N TYR A 457 36.56 -16.09 60.18
CA TYR A 457 36.79 -16.88 58.96
C TYR A 457 38.29 -17.03 58.64
N TYR A 458 39.10 -16.00 58.83
CA TYR A 458 40.56 -16.08 58.70
C TYR A 458 41.16 -17.06 59.72
N GLY A 459 40.71 -17.04 60.97
CA GLY A 459 41.08 -17.99 62.02
C GLY A 459 40.74 -19.43 61.65
N VAL A 460 39.50 -19.69 61.23
CA VAL A 460 39.02 -21.02 60.82
C VAL A 460 39.76 -21.52 59.57
N TYR A 461 40.00 -20.66 58.57
CA TYR A 461 40.77 -21.00 57.35
C TYR A 461 42.17 -21.51 57.71
N ASN A 462 42.92 -20.74 58.50
CA ASN A 462 44.29 -21.13 58.88
C ASN A 462 44.31 -22.32 59.84
N SER A 463 43.32 -22.47 60.70
CA SER A 463 43.16 -23.66 61.55
C SER A 463 43.00 -24.93 60.70
N ILE A 464 42.19 -24.90 59.64
CA ILE A 464 42.07 -26.01 58.69
C ILE A 464 43.42 -26.27 57.99
N LEU A 465 44.18 -25.24 57.61
CA LEU A 465 45.52 -25.43 57.03
C LEU A 465 46.50 -26.11 57.99
N MET A 466 46.47 -25.76 59.30
CA MET A 466 47.26 -26.45 60.33
C MET A 466 46.87 -27.92 60.44
N LEU A 467 45.58 -28.18 60.63
CA LEU A 467 45.03 -29.51 60.92
C LEU A 467 45.13 -30.47 59.73
N LEU A 468 45.12 -29.97 58.49
CA LEU A 468 45.31 -30.79 57.29
C LEU A 468 46.77 -30.96 56.87
N PHE A 469 47.61 -29.92 57.00
CA PHE A 469 48.93 -29.87 56.35
C PHE A 469 50.13 -29.72 57.30
N GLN A 470 49.92 -29.59 58.61
CA GLN A 470 51.01 -29.60 59.61
C GLN A 470 50.88 -30.74 60.63
N ASP A 471 50.16 -31.80 60.25
CA ASP A 471 49.70 -32.86 61.15
C ASP A 471 50.55 -34.16 61.15
N ALA A 472 51.63 -34.19 60.35
CA ALA A 472 52.48 -35.37 60.22
C ALA A 472 53.12 -35.80 61.56
N ASN A 473 53.51 -34.84 62.41
CA ASN A 473 54.07 -35.11 63.74
C ASN A 473 53.05 -35.73 64.73
N GLN A 474 51.74 -35.59 64.47
CA GLN A 474 50.66 -36.23 65.22
C GLN A 474 50.15 -37.52 64.54
N ASN A 475 50.90 -38.06 63.56
CA ASN A 475 50.50 -39.22 62.75
C ASN A 475 49.16 -39.02 62.00
N TYR A 476 48.92 -37.79 61.52
CA TYR A 476 47.71 -37.39 60.81
C TYR A 476 46.41 -37.59 61.60
N GLY A 477 46.45 -37.38 62.93
CA GLY A 477 45.27 -37.46 63.78
C GLY A 477 44.14 -36.53 63.30
N HIS A 478 44.42 -35.24 63.20
CA HIS A 478 43.47 -34.22 62.84
C HIS A 478 43.04 -34.30 61.36
N ALA A 479 44.00 -34.55 60.47
CA ALA A 479 43.75 -34.67 59.04
C ALA A 479 42.85 -35.88 58.73
N THR A 480 43.03 -37.01 59.41
CA THR A 480 42.16 -38.19 59.20
C THR A 480 40.73 -37.97 59.71
N ASP A 481 40.55 -37.20 60.78
CA ASP A 481 39.25 -36.81 61.34
C ASP A 481 38.52 -35.81 60.43
N LEU A 482 39.11 -34.64 60.16
CA LEU A 482 38.51 -33.59 59.33
C LEU A 482 38.18 -34.06 57.90
N LEU A 483 39.03 -34.90 57.30
CA LEU A 483 38.78 -35.45 55.97
C LEU A 483 37.84 -36.65 55.98
N GLY A 484 37.33 -37.11 57.13
CA GLY A 484 36.36 -38.21 57.26
C GLY A 484 36.93 -39.60 56.92
N VAL A 485 38.17 -39.66 56.45
CA VAL A 485 38.88 -40.88 56.08
C VAL A 485 39.17 -41.78 57.28
N ARG A 486 39.12 -41.25 58.51
CA ARG A 486 39.14 -42.03 59.75
C ARG A 486 37.92 -42.96 59.84
N ALA A 487 36.72 -42.41 59.68
CA ALA A 487 35.44 -43.12 59.85
C ALA A 487 35.06 -43.99 58.65
N ALA A 488 35.43 -43.58 57.42
CA ALA A 488 35.23 -44.39 56.23
C ALA A 488 35.78 -45.81 56.44
N ASN A 489 34.95 -46.85 56.21
CA ASN A 489 35.32 -48.26 56.36
C ASN A 489 35.91 -48.67 57.74
N SER A 490 35.66 -47.92 58.83
CA SER A 490 36.15 -48.28 60.17
C SER A 490 35.09 -49.01 61.00
N ASP A 491 35.49 -50.08 61.69
CA ASP A 491 34.63 -50.84 62.60
C ASP A 491 34.48 -50.17 63.98
N LEU A 492 35.06 -48.97 64.14
CA LEU A 492 34.99 -48.15 65.34
C LEU A 492 33.91 -47.06 65.22
N THR A 493 33.33 -46.68 66.36
CA THR A 493 32.48 -45.49 66.54
C THR A 493 33.35 -44.22 66.64
N VAL A 494 34.02 -43.90 65.54
CA VAL A 494 34.85 -42.69 65.38
C VAL A 494 34.09 -41.58 64.66
N ALA A 495 34.46 -40.33 64.95
CA ALA A 495 34.34 -39.12 64.10
C ALA A 495 33.16 -39.10 63.10
N GLY A 496 32.05 -38.43 63.46
CA GLY A 496 30.84 -38.48 62.65
C GLY A 496 30.72 -37.46 61.51
N ASP A 497 29.63 -37.59 60.75
CA ASP A 497 29.36 -36.82 59.53
C ASP A 497 28.72 -35.43 59.80
N ASN A 498 28.47 -35.05 61.07
CA ASN A 498 27.96 -33.73 61.44
C ASN A 498 29.07 -32.92 62.13
N LEU A 499 29.44 -31.75 61.59
CA LEU A 499 30.48 -30.88 62.15
C LEU A 499 29.88 -29.71 62.94
N GLY A 500 30.55 -29.34 64.03
CA GLY A 500 30.41 -28.03 64.68
C GLY A 500 31.81 -27.44 64.93
N VAL A 501 31.98 -26.14 64.69
CA VAL A 501 33.25 -25.43 64.89
C VAL A 501 33.05 -24.31 65.90
N SER A 502 33.59 -24.49 67.10
CA SER A 502 33.56 -23.51 68.17
C SER A 502 34.97 -23.00 68.50
N PHE A 503 35.03 -22.01 69.38
CA PHE A 503 36.26 -21.42 69.88
C PHE A 503 36.08 -21.05 71.33
N GLU A 504 37.15 -21.16 72.10
CA GLU A 504 37.25 -20.71 73.48
C GLU A 504 38.59 -19.98 73.70
N TYR A 505 38.62 -19.07 74.67
CA TYR A 505 39.88 -18.64 75.31
C TYR A 505 39.77 -18.56 76.83
N GLY A 506 40.88 -18.77 77.54
CA GLY A 506 40.92 -18.75 79.00
C GLY A 506 41.43 -17.42 79.55
N LYS A 507 40.58 -16.61 80.18
CA LYS A 507 41.01 -15.30 80.74
C LYS A 507 42.08 -15.48 81.83
N GLY A 508 43.30 -15.02 81.55
CA GLY A 508 44.48 -15.19 82.42
C GLY A 508 45.21 -16.53 82.27
N MET A 509 44.69 -17.47 81.46
CA MET A 509 45.36 -18.73 81.11
C MET A 509 46.66 -18.44 80.35
N LYS A 510 47.71 -19.23 80.59
CA LYS A 510 49.05 -18.96 80.04
C LYS A 510 49.62 -20.18 79.34
N ALA A 511 50.25 -19.98 78.20
CA ALA A 511 51.12 -20.98 77.58
C ALA A 511 52.27 -20.25 76.89
N TRP A 512 53.45 -20.87 76.88
CA TRP A 512 54.66 -20.41 76.15
C TRP A 512 55.01 -18.91 76.31
N GLY A 513 54.74 -18.33 77.49
CA GLY A 513 55.02 -16.93 77.81
C GLY A 513 53.90 -15.95 77.43
N GLN A 514 52.83 -16.41 76.81
CA GLN A 514 51.64 -15.63 76.44
C GLN A 514 50.52 -15.79 77.49
N THR A 515 49.49 -14.95 77.41
CA THR A 515 48.34 -14.92 78.34
C THR A 515 47.04 -14.76 77.56
N ASN A 516 45.94 -15.27 78.10
CA ASN A 516 44.63 -15.39 77.43
C ASN A 516 44.62 -16.40 76.29
N VAL A 517 45.45 -17.43 76.34
CA VAL A 517 45.51 -18.45 75.27
C VAL A 517 44.20 -19.23 75.14
N GLY A 518 43.89 -19.65 73.92
CA GLY A 518 42.68 -20.37 73.53
C GLY A 518 42.87 -21.18 72.24
N GLY A 519 41.78 -21.61 71.63
CA GLY A 519 41.80 -22.36 70.38
C GLY A 519 40.42 -22.72 69.80
N PHE A 520 40.44 -23.18 68.56
CA PHE A 520 39.29 -23.69 67.82
C PHE A 520 39.10 -25.18 68.05
N HIS A 521 37.86 -25.58 68.31
CA HIS A 521 37.43 -26.96 68.41
C HIS A 521 36.60 -27.30 67.16
N PHE A 522 37.07 -28.27 66.39
CA PHE A 522 36.33 -28.87 65.28
C PHE A 522 35.73 -30.17 65.80
N ASN A 523 34.50 -30.13 66.29
CA ASN A 523 33.85 -31.28 66.91
C ASN A 523 32.98 -32.04 65.90
N SER A 524 33.22 -33.35 65.78
CA SER A 524 32.52 -34.24 64.85
C SER A 524 31.63 -35.23 65.62
N ILE A 525 30.32 -35.24 65.32
CA ILE A 525 29.35 -36.17 65.93
C ILE A 525 28.61 -36.97 64.87
N SER A 526 28.19 -38.18 65.25
CA SER A 526 27.32 -39.01 64.43
C SER A 526 25.86 -38.89 64.87
N ASP A 527 24.95 -39.24 63.97
CA ASP A 527 23.53 -39.48 64.27
C ASP A 527 23.04 -40.74 63.51
N ALA A 528 21.76 -41.10 63.63
CA ALA A 528 21.20 -42.27 62.94
C ALA A 528 21.18 -42.13 61.39
N SER A 529 21.51 -40.96 60.84
CA SER A 529 21.70 -40.71 59.41
C SER A 529 23.13 -40.93 58.92
N SER A 530 24.12 -40.88 59.80
CA SER A 530 25.54 -41.05 59.44
C SER A 530 25.80 -42.42 58.81
N LYS A 531 26.55 -42.45 57.70
CA LYS A 531 26.69 -43.68 56.90
C LYS A 531 27.48 -44.77 57.64
N ASN A 532 28.45 -44.37 58.46
CA ASN A 532 29.21 -45.32 59.29
C ASN A 532 28.30 -45.99 60.33
N ILE A 533 27.47 -45.22 61.04
CA ILE A 533 26.48 -45.72 62.01
C ILE A 533 25.50 -46.71 61.37
N GLN A 534 24.92 -46.36 60.21
CA GLN A 534 24.02 -47.27 59.49
C GLN A 534 24.71 -48.57 59.06
N ARG A 535 26.01 -48.51 58.69
CA ARG A 535 26.78 -49.72 58.38
C ARG A 535 27.03 -50.57 59.62
N LEU A 536 27.48 -49.97 60.72
CA LEU A 536 27.76 -50.66 61.98
C LEU A 536 26.51 -51.36 62.54
N VAL A 537 25.36 -50.68 62.58
CA VAL A 537 24.08 -51.28 62.98
C VAL A 537 23.70 -52.46 62.09
N LYS A 538 23.89 -52.34 60.77
CA LYS A 538 23.63 -53.42 59.81
C LYS A 538 24.61 -54.60 59.96
N GLU A 539 25.83 -54.34 60.39
CA GLU A 539 26.88 -55.33 60.69
C GLU A 539 26.72 -55.96 62.08
N GLY A 540 25.75 -55.48 62.89
CA GLY A 540 25.36 -56.07 64.17
C GLY A 540 25.97 -55.40 65.42
N TYR A 541 26.64 -54.25 65.25
CA TYR A 541 27.15 -53.45 66.37
C TYR A 541 26.03 -52.67 67.05
N ILE A 542 26.12 -52.54 68.37
CA ILE A 542 25.30 -51.61 69.16
C ILE A 542 26.05 -50.27 69.20
N VAL A 543 25.38 -49.19 68.84
CA VAL A 543 25.95 -47.83 68.82
C VAL A 543 24.89 -46.82 69.30
N ASP A 544 25.26 -45.96 70.25
CA ASP A 544 24.35 -45.06 70.95
C ASP A 544 23.78 -43.97 70.04
N ALA A 545 24.57 -43.51 69.06
CA ALA A 545 24.13 -42.54 68.05
C ALA A 545 23.00 -43.08 67.13
N ALA A 546 22.75 -44.39 67.10
CA ALA A 546 21.63 -44.99 66.37
C ALA A 546 20.31 -45.04 67.16
N ASP A 547 20.31 -44.84 68.48
CA ASP A 547 19.07 -44.85 69.26
C ASP A 547 18.16 -43.68 68.82
N PRO A 548 16.91 -43.95 68.38
CA PRO A 548 15.94 -42.89 68.09
C PRO A 548 15.65 -41.95 69.27
N ASN A 549 15.95 -42.37 70.51
CA ASN A 549 15.82 -41.55 71.73
C ASN A 549 17.09 -40.74 72.05
N SER A 550 18.21 -40.99 71.34
CA SER A 550 19.42 -40.19 71.48
C SER A 550 19.13 -38.71 71.20
N LYS A 551 19.81 -37.81 71.92
CA LYS A 551 19.53 -36.37 71.86
C LYS A 551 19.82 -35.79 70.47
N VAL A 552 20.85 -36.30 69.80
CA VAL A 552 21.21 -35.89 68.42
C VAL A 552 20.13 -36.25 67.38
N ASN A 553 19.31 -37.26 67.67
CA ASN A 553 18.23 -37.72 66.78
C ASN A 553 16.88 -37.03 67.03
N GLN A 554 16.74 -36.23 68.09
CA GLN A 554 15.46 -35.60 68.43
C GLN A 554 15.05 -34.50 67.44
N PRO A 555 13.72 -34.31 67.21
CA PRO A 555 13.21 -33.18 66.41
C PRO A 555 13.75 -31.83 66.90
N GLY A 556 14.11 -30.94 65.97
CA GLY A 556 14.76 -29.67 66.29
C GLY A 556 16.28 -29.79 66.40
N TYR A 557 16.81 -30.83 67.04
CA TYR A 557 18.27 -31.07 67.14
C TYR A 557 18.85 -31.70 65.88
N ARG A 558 18.13 -32.65 65.27
CA ARG A 558 18.51 -33.31 64.01
C ARG A 558 18.25 -32.45 62.76
N ASP A 559 17.70 -31.25 62.93
CA ASP A 559 17.37 -30.35 61.83
C ASP A 559 18.66 -29.81 61.21
N GLU A 560 18.80 -29.97 59.88
CA GLU A 560 19.99 -29.53 59.13
C GLU A 560 19.98 -28.01 58.92
N ILE A 561 21.11 -27.36 59.22
CA ILE A 561 21.35 -25.94 58.99
C ILE A 561 22.00 -25.78 57.61
N ALA A 562 21.49 -24.85 56.80
CA ALA A 562 21.94 -24.66 55.42
C ALA A 562 23.45 -24.32 55.33
N ILE A 563 24.12 -24.85 54.31
CA ILE A 563 25.53 -24.57 53.99
C ILE A 563 25.57 -23.55 52.85
N PRO A 564 26.06 -22.31 53.07
CA PRO A 564 26.12 -21.28 52.04
C PRO A 564 26.95 -21.69 50.82
N GLY A 565 26.41 -21.50 49.62
CA GLY A 565 27.11 -21.66 48.34
C GLY A 565 26.58 -22.77 47.42
N GLN A 566 26.18 -23.93 47.94
CA GLN A 566 25.65 -25.04 47.11
C GLN A 566 24.25 -24.74 46.53
N ASP A 567 23.35 -24.11 47.31
CA ASP A 567 21.96 -23.87 46.88
C ASP A 567 21.81 -22.86 45.74
N SER A 568 22.67 -21.84 45.66
CA SER A 568 22.56 -20.77 44.66
C SER A 568 22.78 -21.27 43.23
N GLN A 569 23.74 -22.19 43.03
CA GLN A 569 24.01 -22.78 41.72
C GLN A 569 22.86 -23.69 41.26
N LYS A 570 22.34 -24.52 42.17
CA LYS A 570 21.16 -25.37 41.94
C LYS A 570 19.94 -24.52 41.54
N ARG A 571 19.71 -23.41 42.24
CA ARG A 571 18.61 -22.48 41.95
C ARG A 571 18.71 -21.85 40.55
N ILE A 572 19.91 -21.50 40.11
CA ILE A 572 20.16 -20.95 38.76
C ILE A 572 19.85 -22.01 37.68
N ALA A 573 20.30 -23.26 37.87
CA ALA A 573 20.02 -24.35 36.94
C ALA A 573 18.51 -24.67 36.85
N GLU A 574 17.79 -24.69 37.98
CA GLU A 574 16.34 -24.86 38.02
C GLU A 574 15.59 -23.76 37.25
N LEU A 575 16.02 -22.49 37.38
CA LEU A 575 15.43 -21.35 36.68
C LEU A 575 15.70 -21.39 35.18
N GLN A 576 16.91 -21.76 34.75
CA GLN A 576 17.23 -21.99 33.35
C GLN A 576 16.35 -23.09 32.72
N ALA A 577 16.13 -24.20 33.42
CA ALA A 577 15.23 -25.26 32.97
C ALA A 577 13.78 -24.77 32.82
N LYS A 578 13.28 -23.97 33.77
CA LYS A 578 11.92 -23.38 33.71
C LYS A 578 11.76 -22.37 32.57
N ILE A 579 12.80 -21.61 32.23
CA ILE A 579 12.80 -20.72 31.06
C ILE A 579 12.67 -21.53 29.77
N ASN A 580 13.45 -22.60 29.61
CA ASN A 580 13.37 -23.47 28.43
C ASN A 580 11.99 -24.14 28.29
N GLN A 581 11.38 -24.59 29.39
CA GLN A 581 10.01 -25.11 29.38
C GLN A 581 8.98 -24.04 28.99
N ALA A 582 9.06 -22.84 29.58
CA ALA A 582 8.15 -21.74 29.26
C ALA A 582 8.29 -21.28 27.80
N GLN A 583 9.51 -21.23 27.26
CA GLN A 583 9.75 -20.89 25.84
C GLN A 583 9.11 -21.92 24.90
N ASN A 584 9.32 -23.22 25.14
CA ASN A 584 8.68 -24.28 24.36
C ASN A 584 7.14 -24.18 24.39
N GLN A 585 6.57 -23.80 25.54
CA GLN A 585 5.13 -23.61 25.69
C GLN A 585 4.62 -22.37 24.93
N VAL A 586 5.37 -21.26 24.94
CA VAL A 586 5.10 -20.07 24.10
C VAL A 586 5.13 -20.43 22.60
N ASP A 587 6.09 -21.23 22.16
CA ASP A 587 6.22 -21.62 20.74
C ASP A 587 5.06 -22.53 20.29
N GLN A 588 4.63 -23.48 21.13
CA GLN A 588 3.46 -24.31 20.86
C GLN A 588 2.17 -23.48 20.83
N LEU A 589 1.95 -22.61 21.83
CA LEU A 589 0.76 -21.76 21.89
C LEU A 589 0.72 -20.73 20.75
N THR A 590 1.88 -20.28 20.26
CA THR A 590 1.97 -19.43 19.06
C THR A 590 1.43 -20.16 17.82
N LYS A 591 1.79 -21.43 17.62
CA LYS A 591 1.25 -22.26 16.53
C LYS A 591 -0.27 -22.46 16.69
N THR A 592 -0.74 -22.73 17.91
CA THR A 592 -2.17 -22.91 18.21
C THR A 592 -2.99 -21.63 17.96
N ALA A 593 -2.51 -20.47 18.41
CA ALA A 593 -3.17 -19.18 18.17
C ALA A 593 -3.24 -18.84 16.67
N ASN A 594 -2.17 -19.09 15.92
CA ASN A 594 -2.15 -18.91 14.46
C ASN A 594 -3.17 -19.83 13.75
N ALA A 595 -3.24 -21.11 14.12
CA ALA A 595 -4.21 -22.05 13.54
C ALA A 595 -5.67 -21.68 13.87
N ALA A 596 -5.93 -21.20 15.11
CA ALA A 596 -7.24 -20.70 15.51
C ALA A 596 -7.65 -19.45 14.71
N ASN A 597 -6.73 -18.50 14.50
CA ASN A 597 -6.96 -17.32 13.66
C ASN A 597 -7.19 -17.66 12.18
N GLN A 598 -6.49 -18.65 11.62
CA GLN A 598 -6.76 -19.15 10.27
C GLN A 598 -8.17 -19.75 10.17
N THR A 599 -8.58 -20.53 11.17
CA THR A 599 -9.93 -21.13 11.24
C THR A 599 -11.02 -20.05 11.30
N LEU A 600 -10.79 -18.98 12.09
CA LEU A 600 -11.68 -17.82 12.17
C LEU A 600 -11.80 -17.08 10.83
N THR A 601 -10.69 -16.86 10.12
CA THR A 601 -10.69 -16.23 8.79
C THR A 601 -11.47 -17.07 7.78
N ALA A 602 -11.26 -18.40 7.77
CA ALA A 602 -11.99 -19.31 6.90
C ALA A 602 -13.50 -19.33 7.20
N ALA A 603 -13.90 -19.28 8.48
CA ALA A 603 -15.31 -19.18 8.86
C ALA A 603 -15.94 -17.86 8.40
N LYS A 604 -15.23 -16.73 8.54
CA LYS A 604 -15.69 -15.40 8.09
C LYS A 604 -15.86 -15.35 6.56
N ALA A 605 -14.91 -15.91 5.81
CA ALA A 605 -15.01 -16.02 4.35
C ALA A 605 -16.24 -16.84 3.93
N LYS A 606 -16.45 -18.02 4.52
CA LYS A 606 -17.60 -18.89 4.22
C LYS A 606 -18.95 -18.24 4.53
N LEU A 607 -19.04 -17.43 5.59
CA LEU A 607 -20.24 -16.64 5.88
C LEU A 607 -20.51 -15.58 4.80
N ALA A 608 -19.48 -14.84 4.37
CA ALA A 608 -19.60 -13.84 3.32
C ALA A 608 -20.03 -14.45 1.97
N ASP A 609 -19.45 -15.59 1.58
CA ASP A 609 -19.84 -16.33 0.36
C ASP A 609 -21.31 -16.78 0.41
N LEU A 610 -21.79 -17.27 1.57
CA LEU A 610 -23.19 -17.64 1.77
C LEU A 610 -24.14 -16.44 1.67
N GLN A 611 -23.77 -15.29 2.24
CA GLN A 611 -24.53 -14.04 2.12
C GLN A 611 -24.63 -13.57 0.67
N LYS A 612 -23.51 -13.61 -0.07
CA LYS A 612 -23.46 -13.27 -1.50
C LYS A 612 -24.32 -14.22 -2.33
N ASN A 613 -24.14 -15.54 -2.19
CA ASN A 613 -24.89 -16.55 -2.94
C ASN A 613 -26.40 -16.47 -2.69
N THR A 614 -26.83 -16.19 -1.45
CA THR A 614 -28.25 -15.98 -1.12
C THR A 614 -28.82 -14.74 -1.83
N THR A 615 -28.04 -13.66 -1.91
CA THR A 615 -28.41 -12.42 -2.60
C THR A 615 -28.49 -12.62 -4.11
N ASP A 616 -27.48 -13.26 -4.71
CA ASP A 616 -27.41 -13.55 -6.14
C ASP A 616 -28.57 -14.46 -6.59
N ALA A 617 -28.91 -15.49 -5.80
CA ALA A 617 -30.06 -16.36 -6.06
C ALA A 617 -31.40 -15.59 -6.04
N LYS A 618 -31.58 -14.69 -5.07
CA LYS A 618 -32.78 -13.83 -4.97
C LYS A 618 -32.89 -12.87 -6.15
N ASN A 619 -31.78 -12.26 -6.57
CA ASN A 619 -31.72 -11.36 -7.72
C ASN A 619 -32.00 -12.11 -9.04
N SER A 620 -31.42 -13.30 -9.22
CA SER A 620 -31.67 -14.14 -10.39
C SER A 620 -33.15 -14.56 -10.51
N TYR A 621 -33.78 -14.96 -9.40
CA TYR A 621 -35.22 -15.24 -9.37
C TYR A 621 -36.06 -14.01 -9.79
N GLN A 622 -35.74 -12.82 -9.28
CA GLN A 622 -36.47 -11.59 -9.64
C GLN A 622 -36.28 -11.21 -11.11
N GLN A 623 -35.07 -11.35 -11.67
CA GLN A 623 -34.82 -11.10 -13.10
C GLN A 623 -35.59 -12.09 -13.99
N GLN A 624 -35.61 -13.38 -13.64
CA GLN A 624 -36.35 -14.39 -14.40
C GLN A 624 -37.87 -14.15 -14.33
N LEU A 625 -38.40 -13.79 -13.15
CA LEU A 625 -39.81 -13.42 -12.99
C LEU A 625 -40.19 -12.18 -13.81
N ALA A 626 -39.33 -11.16 -13.83
CA ALA A 626 -39.52 -9.97 -14.65
C ALA A 626 -39.49 -10.30 -16.16
N ALA A 627 -38.53 -11.12 -16.61
CA ALA A 627 -38.45 -11.55 -18.00
C ALA A 627 -39.68 -12.36 -18.46
N ILE A 628 -40.23 -13.22 -17.59
CA ILE A 628 -41.49 -13.93 -17.84
C ILE A 628 -42.63 -12.92 -18.01
N ASN A 629 -42.80 -11.98 -17.07
CA ASN A 629 -43.85 -10.95 -17.15
C ASN A 629 -43.78 -10.14 -18.46
N THR A 630 -42.58 -9.65 -18.83
CA THR A 630 -42.38 -8.86 -20.06
C THR A 630 -42.72 -9.69 -21.30
N LYS A 631 -42.22 -10.93 -21.41
CA LYS A 631 -42.47 -11.81 -22.56
C LYS A 631 -43.98 -11.99 -22.82
N TYR A 632 -44.75 -12.33 -21.79
CA TYR A 632 -46.18 -12.61 -21.95
C TYR A 632 -47.02 -11.33 -22.10
N SER A 633 -46.56 -10.19 -21.56
CA SER A 633 -47.14 -8.85 -21.80
C SER A 633 -46.95 -8.41 -23.26
N ASP A 634 -45.75 -8.56 -23.81
CA ASP A 634 -45.44 -8.25 -25.21
C ASP A 634 -46.23 -9.15 -26.17
N GLN A 635 -46.39 -10.44 -25.81
CA GLN A 635 -47.19 -11.39 -26.58
C GLN A 635 -48.68 -11.04 -26.57
N ALA A 636 -49.25 -10.66 -25.41
CA ALA A 636 -50.62 -10.14 -25.32
C ALA A 636 -50.83 -8.84 -26.12
N THR A 637 -49.81 -7.97 -26.17
CA THR A 637 -49.84 -6.73 -26.97
C THR A 637 -49.83 -7.03 -28.47
N LYS A 638 -49.01 -7.98 -28.93
CA LYS A 638 -48.98 -8.45 -30.33
C LYS A 638 -50.29 -9.11 -30.76
N LEU A 639 -50.92 -9.89 -29.88
CA LEU A 639 -52.23 -10.53 -30.14
C LEU A 639 -53.31 -9.48 -30.40
N LYS A 640 -53.39 -8.43 -29.55
CA LYS A 640 -54.32 -7.30 -29.74
C LYS A 640 -54.04 -6.54 -31.04
N ALA A 641 -52.80 -6.16 -31.31
CA ALA A 641 -52.45 -5.45 -32.54
C ALA A 641 -52.78 -6.24 -33.83
N ASN A 642 -52.62 -7.56 -33.82
CA ASN A 642 -53.00 -8.45 -34.93
C ASN A 642 -54.53 -8.54 -35.08
N HIS A 643 -55.26 -8.65 -33.97
CA HIS A 643 -56.72 -8.59 -33.97
C HIS A 643 -57.23 -7.28 -34.57
N ASP A 644 -56.73 -6.15 -34.09
CA ASP A 644 -57.21 -4.82 -34.51
C ASP A 644 -56.91 -4.56 -35.99
N ALA A 645 -55.78 -5.06 -36.50
CA ALA A 645 -55.45 -5.03 -37.93
C ALA A 645 -56.43 -5.88 -38.78
N LYS A 646 -56.82 -7.07 -38.31
CA LYS A 646 -57.83 -7.92 -38.98
C LYS A 646 -59.22 -7.30 -38.94
N ILE A 647 -59.65 -6.76 -37.80
CA ILE A 647 -60.91 -6.02 -37.66
C ILE A 647 -60.92 -4.82 -38.61
N LYS A 648 -59.83 -4.06 -38.72
CA LYS A 648 -59.75 -2.96 -39.68
C LYS A 648 -59.90 -3.46 -41.13
N ALA A 649 -59.19 -4.51 -41.51
CA ALA A 649 -59.27 -5.07 -42.87
C ALA A 649 -60.69 -5.56 -43.21
N GLU A 650 -61.39 -6.20 -42.27
CA GLU A 650 -62.77 -6.66 -42.43
C GLU A 650 -63.75 -5.48 -42.56
N ASN A 651 -63.60 -4.44 -41.73
CA ASN A 651 -64.39 -3.21 -41.84
C ASN A 651 -64.16 -2.51 -43.19
N ASP A 652 -62.89 -2.35 -43.62
CA ASP A 652 -62.54 -1.73 -44.90
C ASP A 652 -63.18 -2.52 -46.08
N ALA A 653 -63.13 -3.87 -46.03
CA ALA A 653 -63.72 -4.74 -47.04
C ALA A 653 -65.25 -4.66 -47.08
N TYR A 654 -65.91 -4.64 -45.91
CA TYR A 654 -67.36 -4.44 -45.81
C TYR A 654 -67.79 -3.07 -46.36
N GLN A 655 -67.09 -1.99 -46.00
CA GLN A 655 -67.38 -0.65 -46.53
C GLN A 655 -67.19 -0.55 -48.05
N ALA A 656 -66.17 -1.21 -48.61
CA ALA A 656 -65.99 -1.34 -50.05
C ALA A 656 -67.16 -2.11 -50.71
N LYS A 657 -67.62 -3.20 -50.08
CA LYS A 657 -68.74 -4.01 -50.58
C LYS A 657 -70.08 -3.26 -50.56
N VAL A 658 -70.36 -2.52 -49.47
CA VAL A 658 -71.52 -1.63 -49.35
C VAL A 658 -71.48 -0.53 -50.42
N SER A 659 -70.31 0.10 -50.61
CA SER A 659 -70.12 1.15 -51.62
C SER A 659 -70.36 0.62 -53.04
N GLN A 660 -69.85 -0.58 -53.35
CA GLN A 660 -70.10 -1.23 -54.64
C GLN A 660 -71.58 -1.55 -54.86
N LEU A 661 -72.26 -2.16 -53.88
CA LEU A 661 -73.69 -2.51 -53.99
C LEU A 661 -74.58 -1.28 -54.20
N ASN A 662 -74.28 -0.17 -53.53
CA ASN A 662 -74.98 1.10 -53.72
C ASN A 662 -74.68 1.73 -55.09
N SER A 663 -73.44 1.66 -55.56
CA SER A 663 -73.05 2.13 -56.91
C SER A 663 -73.74 1.31 -58.01
N ASP A 664 -73.80 -0.02 -57.86
CA ASP A 664 -74.48 -0.93 -58.78
C ASP A 664 -75.99 -0.66 -58.82
N LEU A 665 -76.61 -0.40 -57.66
CA LEU A 665 -78.02 -0.01 -57.57
C LEU A 665 -78.27 1.33 -58.26
N GLN A 666 -77.46 2.36 -57.97
CA GLN A 666 -77.61 3.67 -58.59
C GLN A 666 -77.46 3.60 -60.11
N THR A 667 -76.51 2.79 -60.59
CA THR A 667 -76.29 2.52 -62.02
C THR A 667 -77.52 1.86 -62.65
N LYS A 668 -78.11 0.84 -62.00
CA LYS A 668 -79.35 0.19 -62.47
C LYS A 668 -80.56 1.12 -62.46
N ILE A 669 -80.75 1.91 -61.39
CA ILE A 669 -81.84 2.90 -61.30
C ILE A 669 -81.71 3.93 -62.42
N ASN A 670 -80.51 4.45 -62.67
CA ASN A 670 -80.26 5.39 -63.76
C ASN A 670 -80.57 4.77 -65.13
N ALA A 671 -80.17 3.51 -65.36
CA ALA A 671 -80.45 2.79 -66.61
C ALA A 671 -81.96 2.56 -66.84
N ILE A 672 -82.74 2.25 -65.78
CA ILE A 672 -84.20 2.07 -65.89
C ILE A 672 -84.91 3.42 -66.13
N LYS A 673 -84.51 4.47 -65.40
CA LYS A 673 -85.07 5.83 -65.59
C LYS A 673 -84.84 6.37 -67.01
N ALA A 674 -83.70 6.04 -67.62
CA ALA A 674 -83.30 6.47 -68.96
C ALA A 674 -84.05 5.80 -70.13
N GLN A 675 -84.98 4.86 -69.89
CA GLN A 675 -85.87 4.38 -70.95
C GLN A 675 -86.87 5.49 -71.36
N PRO A 676 -87.40 5.53 -72.59
CA PRO A 676 -88.35 6.55 -73.02
C PRO A 676 -89.81 6.24 -72.65
N GLU A 677 -90.57 7.27 -72.25
CA GLU A 677 -92.02 7.19 -71.97
C GLU A 677 -92.89 7.75 -73.11
N ASN A 678 -92.31 8.48 -74.07
CA ASN A 678 -92.91 8.81 -75.37
C ASN A 678 -91.82 9.23 -76.38
N THR A 679 -92.19 9.37 -77.66
CA THR A 679 -91.26 9.72 -78.75
C THR A 679 -90.62 11.10 -78.64
N ASP A 680 -91.30 12.08 -78.03
CA ASP A 680 -90.76 13.44 -77.91
C ASP A 680 -89.76 13.53 -76.75
N GLN A 681 -90.06 12.90 -75.62
CA GLN A 681 -89.09 12.71 -74.52
C GLN A 681 -87.91 11.84 -74.97
N LEU A 682 -88.14 10.78 -75.75
CA LEU A 682 -87.05 10.02 -76.36
C LEU A 682 -86.19 10.93 -77.23
N LYS A 683 -86.80 11.76 -78.09
CA LYS A 683 -86.05 12.67 -78.93
C LYS A 683 -85.21 13.64 -78.08
N THR A 684 -85.77 14.21 -77.01
CA THR A 684 -85.01 15.05 -76.06
C THR A 684 -83.89 14.27 -75.36
N GLN A 685 -84.12 13.04 -74.93
CA GLN A 685 -83.10 12.17 -74.31
C GLN A 685 -82.01 11.77 -75.30
N LEU A 686 -82.34 11.53 -76.57
CA LEU A 686 -81.38 11.21 -77.63
C LEU A 686 -80.60 12.45 -78.09
N ASP A 687 -81.23 13.62 -78.15
CA ASP A 687 -80.57 14.90 -78.39
C ASP A 687 -79.64 15.26 -77.21
N GLN A 688 -80.05 15.00 -75.96
CA GLN A 688 -79.19 15.10 -74.77
C GLN A 688 -78.05 14.07 -74.79
N LYS A 689 -78.31 12.83 -75.20
CA LYS A 689 -77.27 11.80 -75.36
C LYS A 689 -76.28 12.14 -76.46
N LEU A 690 -76.74 12.78 -77.54
CA LEU A 690 -75.87 13.32 -78.59
C LEU A 690 -75.06 14.53 -78.11
N ALA A 691 -75.65 15.40 -77.28
CA ALA A 691 -74.93 16.47 -76.60
C ALA A 691 -73.89 15.91 -75.62
N GLN A 692 -74.22 14.85 -74.87
CA GLN A 692 -73.30 14.16 -73.97
C GLN A 692 -72.17 13.48 -74.74
N VAL A 693 -72.44 12.79 -75.86
CA VAL A 693 -71.36 12.20 -76.69
C VAL A 693 -70.43 13.28 -77.26
N LYS A 694 -70.95 14.46 -77.61
CA LYS A 694 -70.12 15.62 -77.96
C LYS A 694 -69.32 16.14 -76.76
N GLN A 695 -69.94 16.23 -75.58
CA GLN A 695 -69.29 16.70 -74.36
C GLN A 695 -68.24 15.72 -73.82
N ASP A 696 -68.47 14.42 -73.89
CA ASP A 696 -67.51 13.35 -73.55
C ASP A 696 -66.34 13.33 -74.54
N GLY A 697 -66.62 13.57 -75.82
CA GLY A 697 -65.61 13.79 -76.84
C GLY A 697 -64.75 15.02 -76.55
N GLN A 698 -65.37 16.13 -76.16
CA GLN A 698 -64.67 17.33 -75.74
C GLN A 698 -63.86 17.11 -74.46
N HIS A 699 -64.42 16.47 -73.43
CA HIS A 699 -63.70 16.12 -72.20
C HIS A 699 -62.50 15.21 -72.46
N LYS A 700 -62.55 14.30 -73.45
CA LYS A 700 -61.38 13.51 -73.86
C LYS A 700 -60.30 14.36 -74.52
N LEU A 701 -60.68 15.36 -75.33
CA LEU A 701 -59.73 16.33 -75.89
C LEU A 701 -59.14 17.24 -74.80
N ASP A 702 -59.96 17.70 -73.85
CA ASP A 702 -59.54 18.52 -72.72
C ASP A 702 -58.61 17.72 -71.77
N GLN A 703 -58.88 16.44 -71.54
CA GLN A 703 -58.00 15.55 -70.77
C GLN A 703 -56.70 15.27 -71.51
N LEU A 704 -56.73 14.99 -72.81
CA LEU A 704 -55.51 14.86 -73.62
C LEU A 704 -54.67 16.13 -73.53
N LYS A 705 -55.30 17.32 -73.54
CA LYS A 705 -54.64 18.61 -73.38
C LYS A 705 -54.04 18.76 -71.97
N GLN A 706 -54.77 18.44 -70.92
CA GLN A 706 -54.29 18.53 -69.54
C GLN A 706 -53.12 17.56 -69.29
N ASP A 707 -53.23 16.32 -69.77
CA ASP A 707 -52.19 15.31 -69.68
C ASP A 707 -50.93 15.73 -70.46
N HIS A 708 -51.12 16.37 -71.61
CA HIS A 708 -50.04 16.93 -72.43
C HIS A 708 -49.35 18.10 -71.73
N GLU A 709 -50.10 19.07 -71.18
CA GLU A 709 -49.56 20.17 -70.38
C GLU A 709 -48.78 19.65 -69.16
N ALA A 710 -49.29 18.62 -68.48
CA ALA A 710 -48.59 17.96 -67.38
C ALA A 710 -47.32 17.23 -67.83
N ARG A 711 -47.32 16.57 -68.99
CA ARG A 711 -46.12 15.94 -69.57
C ARG A 711 -45.06 16.96 -69.99
N LEU A 712 -45.45 18.10 -70.57
CA LEU A 712 -44.53 19.20 -70.87
C LEU A 712 -43.92 19.80 -69.59
N GLN A 713 -44.72 20.06 -68.56
CA GLN A 713 -44.22 20.50 -67.26
C GLN A 713 -43.25 19.47 -66.64
N LYS A 714 -43.54 18.17 -66.79
CA LYS A 714 -42.67 17.10 -66.31
C LYS A 714 -41.33 17.04 -67.07
N ILE A 715 -41.35 17.18 -68.40
CA ILE A 715 -40.14 17.27 -69.23
C ILE A 715 -39.26 18.45 -68.81
N GLN A 716 -39.87 19.62 -68.54
CA GLN A 716 -39.14 20.78 -68.02
C GLN A 716 -38.56 20.52 -66.62
N GLN A 717 -39.36 19.98 -65.69
CA GLN A 717 -38.89 19.71 -64.32
C GLN A 717 -37.76 18.69 -64.29
N ASP A 718 -37.83 17.61 -65.09
CA ASP A 718 -36.77 16.60 -65.16
C ASP A 718 -35.47 17.17 -65.75
N ALA A 719 -35.56 18.15 -66.66
CA ALA A 719 -34.42 18.90 -67.18
C ALA A 719 -33.80 19.82 -66.10
N GLU A 720 -34.63 20.52 -65.32
CA GLU A 720 -34.18 21.38 -64.23
C GLU A 720 -33.54 20.58 -63.07
N ASP A 721 -34.16 19.49 -62.64
CA ASP A 721 -33.65 18.57 -61.62
C ASP A 721 -32.29 17.96 -62.03
N THR A 722 -32.16 17.56 -63.30
CA THR A 722 -30.91 17.03 -63.87
C THR A 722 -29.79 18.07 -63.80
N LEU A 723 -30.08 19.35 -64.07
CA LEU A 723 -29.08 20.42 -64.02
C LEU A 723 -28.74 20.82 -62.58
N ALA A 724 -29.72 20.85 -61.67
CA ALA A 724 -29.49 21.10 -60.25
C ALA A 724 -28.57 20.02 -59.62
N ALA A 725 -28.86 18.74 -59.88
CA ALA A 725 -28.04 17.63 -59.41
C ALA A 725 -26.61 17.66 -60.00
N TYR A 726 -26.47 18.00 -61.28
CA TYR A 726 -25.16 18.11 -61.93
C TYR A 726 -24.34 19.28 -61.38
N LYS A 727 -24.96 20.45 -61.19
CA LYS A 727 -24.33 21.62 -60.56
C LYS A 727 -23.83 21.30 -59.15
N ALA A 728 -24.66 20.69 -58.31
CA ALA A 728 -24.28 20.32 -56.94
C ALA A 728 -23.05 19.39 -56.88
N ASN A 729 -22.93 18.47 -57.84
CA ASN A 729 -21.77 17.59 -57.96
C ASN A 729 -20.50 18.37 -58.37
N LEU A 730 -20.61 19.27 -59.35
CA LEU A 730 -19.50 20.13 -59.78
C LEU A 730 -19.02 21.07 -58.67
N ASP A 731 -19.94 21.74 -57.97
CA ASP A 731 -19.60 22.64 -56.86
C ASP A 731 -18.88 21.88 -55.73
N LYS A 732 -19.35 20.66 -55.38
CA LYS A 732 -18.69 19.78 -54.39
C LYS A 732 -17.28 19.38 -54.82
N ASN A 733 -17.07 19.03 -56.10
CA ASN A 733 -15.76 18.68 -56.63
C ASN A 733 -14.81 19.89 -56.71
N ALA A 734 -15.34 21.07 -57.02
CA ALA A 734 -14.58 22.32 -57.02
C ALA A 734 -14.12 22.69 -55.60
N GLN A 735 -15.01 22.64 -54.61
CA GLN A 735 -14.70 22.85 -53.20
C GLN A 735 -13.60 21.89 -52.69
N ALA A 736 -13.69 20.59 -53.02
CA ALA A 736 -12.69 19.61 -52.62
C ALA A 736 -11.29 19.90 -53.20
N LYS A 737 -11.21 20.33 -54.47
CA LYS A 737 -9.94 20.73 -55.11
C LYS A 737 -9.38 22.02 -54.51
N ILE A 738 -10.24 23.01 -54.26
CA ILE A 738 -9.85 24.28 -53.63
C ILE A 738 -9.32 24.07 -52.21
N ALA A 739 -10.00 23.23 -51.41
CA ALA A 739 -9.56 22.88 -50.06
C ALA A 739 -8.19 22.17 -50.07
N LYS A 740 -7.96 21.26 -51.02
CA LYS A 740 -6.64 20.64 -51.19
C LYS A 740 -5.56 21.66 -51.57
N ALA A 741 -5.83 22.54 -52.54
CA ALA A 741 -4.87 23.58 -52.95
C ALA A 741 -4.51 24.53 -51.78
N GLN A 742 -5.48 24.87 -50.91
CA GLN A 742 -5.25 25.63 -49.69
C GLN A 742 -4.35 24.88 -48.70
N ALA A 743 -4.60 23.59 -48.45
CA ALA A 743 -3.77 22.79 -47.55
C ALA A 743 -2.32 22.63 -48.04
N ASP A 744 -2.13 22.40 -49.35
CA ASP A 744 -0.80 22.27 -49.97
C ASP A 744 -0.05 23.63 -49.96
N HIS A 745 -0.77 24.74 -50.09
CA HIS A 745 -0.25 26.10 -49.92
C HIS A 745 0.24 26.34 -48.49
N ASP A 746 -0.64 26.13 -47.50
CA ASP A 746 -0.37 26.47 -46.10
C ASP A 746 0.77 25.60 -45.53
N ALA A 747 0.88 24.34 -45.96
CA ALA A 747 2.02 23.47 -45.64
C ALA A 747 3.34 24.01 -46.21
N SER A 748 3.31 24.60 -47.42
CA SER A 748 4.48 25.19 -48.08
C SER A 748 4.92 26.49 -47.40
N VAL A 749 3.98 27.35 -47.02
CA VAL A 749 4.24 28.56 -46.20
C VAL A 749 4.84 28.18 -44.84
N LYS A 750 4.28 27.16 -44.18
CA LYS A 750 4.82 26.65 -42.91
C LYS A 750 6.27 26.17 -43.06
N ALA A 751 6.58 25.41 -44.10
CA ALA A 751 7.94 24.90 -44.33
C ALA A 751 8.99 26.01 -44.51
N LEU A 752 8.62 27.14 -45.14
CA LEU A 752 9.49 28.31 -45.27
C LEU A 752 9.75 28.99 -43.91
N ASN A 753 8.72 29.13 -43.08
CA ASN A 753 8.83 29.69 -41.73
C ASN A 753 9.63 28.79 -40.77
N ASP A 754 9.42 27.47 -40.85
CA ASP A 754 10.19 26.47 -40.08
C ASP A 754 11.68 26.55 -40.46
N ASN A 755 12.00 26.70 -41.76
CA ASN A 755 13.38 26.85 -42.25
C ASN A 755 14.06 28.13 -41.71
N TYR A 756 13.35 29.26 -41.73
CA TYR A 756 13.83 30.52 -41.13
C TYR A 756 14.13 30.37 -39.64
N THR A 757 13.22 29.73 -38.89
CA THR A 757 13.39 29.48 -37.45
C THR A 757 14.58 28.56 -37.17
N GLN A 758 14.77 27.52 -38.00
CA GLN A 758 15.90 26.60 -37.87
C GLN A 758 17.23 27.31 -38.15
N LEU A 759 17.32 28.14 -39.19
CA LEU A 759 18.52 28.91 -39.48
C LEU A 759 18.82 29.91 -38.36
N LYS A 760 17.81 30.64 -37.86
CA LYS A 760 17.96 31.56 -36.72
C LYS A 760 18.61 30.88 -35.52
N SER A 761 18.08 29.71 -35.14
CA SER A 761 18.62 28.92 -34.01
C SER A 761 20.06 28.46 -34.24
N GLN A 762 20.42 28.05 -35.46
CA GLN A 762 21.79 27.67 -35.81
C GLN A 762 22.77 28.84 -35.74
N LEU A 763 22.38 30.02 -36.24
CA LEU A 763 23.23 31.22 -36.21
C LEU A 763 23.39 31.75 -34.78
N ASP A 764 22.33 31.74 -33.96
CA ASP A 764 22.39 32.11 -32.54
C ASP A 764 23.32 31.16 -31.75
N ALA A 765 23.26 29.86 -32.02
CA ALA A 765 24.16 28.89 -31.40
C ALA A 765 25.62 29.08 -31.82
N GLN A 766 25.89 29.45 -33.08
CA GLN A 766 27.24 29.79 -33.55
C GLN A 766 27.76 31.08 -32.90
N GLN A 767 26.93 32.12 -32.79
CA GLN A 767 27.29 33.36 -32.10
C GLN A 767 27.60 33.10 -30.62
N ALA A 768 26.74 32.36 -29.92
CA ALA A 768 26.96 32.02 -28.52
C ALA A 768 28.22 31.16 -28.32
N LYS A 769 28.55 30.26 -29.26
CA LYS A 769 29.80 29.50 -29.21
C LYS A 769 31.02 30.41 -29.38
N LEU A 770 31.00 31.34 -30.35
CA LEU A 770 32.10 32.29 -30.57
C LEU A 770 32.37 33.11 -29.30
N VAL A 771 31.35 33.73 -28.72
CA VAL A 771 31.46 34.52 -27.49
C VAL A 771 32.06 33.70 -26.34
N ASN A 772 31.66 32.42 -26.20
CA ASN A 772 32.20 31.54 -25.17
C ASN A 772 33.66 31.14 -25.42
N ASP A 773 34.02 30.82 -26.68
CA ASP A 773 35.39 30.50 -27.06
C ASP A 773 36.31 31.72 -26.88
N ASP A 774 35.84 32.91 -27.24
CA ASP A 774 36.57 34.17 -27.09
C ASP A 774 36.74 34.55 -25.60
N GLN A 775 35.70 34.41 -24.78
CA GLN A 775 35.80 34.59 -23.33
C GLN A 775 36.77 33.57 -22.69
N ALA A 776 36.83 32.34 -23.19
CA ALA A 776 37.78 31.33 -22.74
C ALA A 776 39.23 31.68 -23.13
N GLN A 777 39.46 32.17 -24.35
CA GLN A 777 40.77 32.66 -24.80
C GLN A 777 41.22 33.87 -23.99
N TYR A 778 40.32 34.83 -23.73
CA TYR A 778 40.60 35.99 -22.88
C TYR A 778 41.03 35.56 -21.47
N ASN A 779 40.30 34.61 -20.87
CA ASN A 779 40.61 34.09 -19.54
C ASN A 779 41.96 33.35 -19.53
N ALA A 780 42.23 32.51 -20.54
CA ALA A 780 43.50 31.80 -20.66
C ALA A 780 44.70 32.76 -20.82
N LEU A 781 44.55 33.80 -21.65
CA LEU A 781 45.57 34.84 -21.79
C LEU A 781 45.74 35.62 -20.47
N ALA A 782 44.66 36.00 -19.80
CA ALA A 782 44.72 36.69 -18.51
C ALA A 782 45.46 35.88 -17.45
N THR A 783 45.16 34.57 -17.33
CA THR A 783 45.86 33.65 -16.42
C THR A 783 47.35 33.52 -16.78
N LYS A 784 47.68 33.40 -18.07
CA LYS A 784 49.09 33.34 -18.51
C LYS A 784 49.84 34.62 -18.17
N LEU A 785 49.25 35.78 -18.46
CA LEU A 785 49.85 37.09 -18.23
C LEU A 785 50.01 37.40 -16.73
N ASP A 786 49.07 36.97 -15.89
CA ASP A 786 49.19 37.09 -14.43
C ASP A 786 50.26 36.14 -13.85
N SER A 787 50.39 34.92 -14.41
CA SER A 787 51.48 34.01 -14.09
C SER A 787 52.86 34.56 -14.51
N GLU A 788 52.97 35.17 -15.69
CA GLU A 788 54.18 35.88 -16.13
C GLU A 788 54.49 37.09 -15.22
N LEU A 789 53.47 37.87 -14.83
CA LEU A 789 53.63 39.00 -13.93
C LEU A 789 54.05 38.56 -12.51
N THR A 790 53.51 37.45 -12.03
CA THR A 790 53.88 36.82 -10.75
C THR A 790 55.30 36.25 -10.80
N THR A 791 55.70 35.63 -11.92
CA THR A 791 57.06 35.15 -12.14
C THR A 791 58.05 36.32 -12.15
N LEU A 792 57.72 37.42 -12.84
CA LEU A 792 58.55 38.63 -12.83
C LEU A 792 58.66 39.23 -11.42
N LYS A 793 57.53 39.36 -10.69
CA LYS A 793 57.53 39.80 -9.27
C LYS A 793 58.50 38.97 -8.43
N ASN A 794 58.48 37.64 -8.58
CA ASN A 794 59.37 36.74 -7.85
C ASN A 794 60.85 36.82 -8.29
N GLN A 795 61.12 37.24 -9.53
CA GLN A 795 62.49 37.38 -10.08
C GLN A 795 63.19 38.69 -9.69
N VAL A 796 62.51 39.84 -9.80
CA VAL A 796 63.11 41.15 -9.48
C VAL A 796 62.90 41.59 -8.03
N LEU A 797 62.14 40.83 -7.24
CA LEU A 797 62.12 40.92 -5.78
C LEU A 797 62.51 39.55 -5.16
N PRO A 798 63.77 39.09 -5.32
CA PRO A 798 64.22 37.86 -4.69
C PRO A 798 64.28 38.04 -3.17
N LYS A 799 63.67 37.11 -2.43
CA LYS A 799 63.65 37.14 -0.96
C LYS A 799 65.05 36.89 -0.37
N PRO A 800 65.51 37.70 0.60
CA PRO A 800 66.52 37.25 1.56
C PRO A 800 65.99 36.08 2.41
N ALA A 801 66.91 35.31 2.99
CA ALA A 801 66.57 34.36 4.06
C ALA A 801 66.08 35.10 5.33
N ASP A 802 65.59 34.34 6.31
CA ASP A 802 64.85 34.78 7.51
C ASP A 802 63.40 35.18 7.19
N HIS A 803 62.55 34.22 6.78
CA HIS A 803 61.86 33.20 7.59
C HIS A 803 60.81 33.75 8.56
N GLN A 804 59.59 33.20 8.42
CA GLN A 804 58.44 33.34 9.33
C GLN A 804 57.84 34.76 9.44
N THR A 805 56.52 34.95 9.49
CA THR A 805 55.39 34.17 8.93
C THR A 805 54.21 35.13 8.79
N ALA A 806 53.19 34.73 8.01
CA ALA A 806 51.79 35.10 8.21
C ALA A 806 51.38 36.59 8.35
N GLN A 807 50.64 37.03 7.31
CA GLN A 807 49.41 37.84 7.39
C GLN A 807 49.51 39.39 7.51
N ASN A 808 48.55 40.02 6.81
CA ASN A 808 48.09 41.43 6.87
C ASN A 808 48.97 42.56 6.29
N LYS A 809 48.70 42.88 5.02
CA LYS A 809 48.15 44.20 4.66
C LYS A 809 46.80 43.96 3.96
N GLN A 810 45.71 44.42 4.55
CA GLN A 810 45.08 45.74 4.34
C GLN A 810 44.53 45.89 2.91
N VAL A 811 43.20 45.96 2.74
CA VAL A 811 42.40 47.21 2.87
C VAL A 811 42.91 48.20 1.82
N VAL A 812 42.21 48.44 0.71
CA VAL A 812 40.86 49.02 0.52
C VAL A 812 40.24 48.41 -0.77
N ALA A 813 38.95 48.19 -0.98
CA ALA A 813 37.69 48.33 -0.23
C ALA A 813 36.88 47.02 -0.47
N GLY A 814 35.90 46.61 0.32
CA GLY A 814 34.81 47.44 0.83
C GLY A 814 33.57 47.43 -0.07
N ASN A 815 33.41 46.46 -0.99
CA ASN A 815 32.11 46.02 -1.53
C ASN A 815 32.19 44.76 -2.43
N ALA A 816 32.18 43.58 -1.82
CA ALA A 816 31.60 42.39 -2.47
C ALA A 816 30.41 41.94 -1.62
N ASN A 817 29.23 42.50 -1.90
CA ASN A 817 28.00 41.94 -1.38
C ASN A 817 27.90 40.48 -1.84
N THR A 818 27.34 39.65 -0.95
CA THR A 818 26.60 38.46 -1.34
C THR A 818 25.67 38.77 -2.51
N VAL A 819 25.87 38.12 -3.66
CA VAL A 819 24.77 37.81 -4.59
C VAL A 819 25.00 36.42 -5.15
N ALA A 820 24.28 35.44 -4.60
CA ALA A 820 23.91 34.29 -5.39
C ALA A 820 22.89 34.77 -6.44
N LEU A 821 23.18 34.57 -7.72
CA LEU A 821 22.25 34.60 -8.88
C LEU A 821 21.01 35.52 -8.76
N ASP A 822 21.16 36.80 -9.14
CA ASP A 822 20.09 37.77 -9.44
C ASP A 822 20.72 38.91 -10.29
N THR A 823 20.55 38.97 -11.63
CA THR A 823 19.60 39.83 -12.39
C THR A 823 19.54 41.32 -11.94
N THR A 824 19.65 42.40 -12.75
CA THR A 824 19.54 42.69 -14.20
C THR A 824 20.27 44.03 -14.58
N GLY A 825 20.76 44.19 -15.83
CA GLY A 825 20.68 45.49 -16.55
C GLY A 825 21.91 46.43 -16.70
N LYS A 826 21.77 47.41 -17.61
CA LYS A 826 22.75 48.45 -18.04
C LYS A 826 22.09 49.85 -17.96
N THR A 827 22.83 50.89 -17.55
CA THR A 827 22.43 52.33 -17.50
C THR A 827 22.68 53.06 -18.85
N THR A 828 22.19 54.27 -19.19
CA THR A 828 21.62 55.48 -18.49
C THR A 828 20.71 56.21 -19.54
N VAL A 829 19.72 57.10 -19.28
CA VAL A 829 19.66 58.44 -18.60
C VAL A 829 18.18 58.77 -18.26
N VAL A 830 17.91 59.68 -17.31
CA VAL A 830 16.57 60.12 -16.85
C VAL A 830 16.39 61.65 -16.91
N LEU A 831 15.16 62.14 -17.11
CA LEU A 831 14.61 63.45 -16.66
C LEU A 831 13.08 63.26 -16.32
N PRO A 832 12.43 64.09 -15.48
CA PRO A 832 11.99 63.56 -14.17
C PRO A 832 10.53 63.83 -13.71
N ASN A 833 10.12 63.04 -12.69
CA ASN A 833 9.11 63.32 -11.63
C ASN A 833 7.63 63.60 -12.04
N GLU A 834 6.60 63.27 -11.24
CA GLU A 834 6.48 63.30 -9.77
C GLU A 834 5.89 62.05 -9.05
N GLU A 835 6.30 61.93 -7.79
CA GLU A 835 5.58 61.54 -6.55
C GLU A 835 4.29 60.67 -6.56
N LYS A 836 4.02 59.78 -5.59
CA LYS A 836 4.81 59.15 -4.48
C LYS A 836 3.93 58.05 -3.83
N LYS A 837 4.57 57.03 -3.24
CA LYS A 837 4.07 56.19 -2.11
C LYS A 837 2.82 55.31 -2.39
N SER A 838 2.66 54.10 -1.85
CA SER A 838 3.55 53.26 -1.02
C SER A 838 2.97 51.83 -0.89
N VAL A 839 3.84 50.81 -0.90
CA VAL A 839 3.89 49.65 0.05
C VAL A 839 2.64 48.75 0.21
N VAL A 840 2.69 47.40 0.24
CA VAL A 840 3.64 46.34 -0.18
C VAL A 840 2.93 44.97 0.04
N MET A 841 3.43 43.86 -0.56
CA MET A 841 2.93 42.46 -0.49
C MET A 841 1.62 42.14 -1.23
N ALA A 842 1.43 40.95 -1.84
CA ALA A 842 2.34 39.93 -2.37
C ALA A 842 1.50 38.95 -3.24
N ALA A 843 2.12 38.27 -4.24
CA ALA A 843 1.70 36.99 -4.86
C ALA A 843 0.20 36.83 -5.30
N ASN A 844 -0.21 36.70 -6.57
CA ASN A 844 0.36 36.04 -7.75
C ASN A 844 0.97 34.64 -7.45
N ASP A 845 0.61 33.54 -8.12
CA ASP A 845 0.12 33.44 -9.52
C ASP A 845 -0.39 32.01 -9.83
N LYS A 846 -1.22 31.84 -10.89
CA LYS A 846 -1.36 30.64 -11.76
C LYS A 846 -1.78 29.26 -11.15
N ARG A 847 -2.36 28.29 -11.90
CA ARG A 847 -3.11 28.23 -13.19
C ARG A 847 -3.75 26.82 -13.30
N ALA A 848 -4.68 26.65 -14.25
CA ALA A 848 -5.35 25.42 -14.74
C ALA A 848 -4.51 24.11 -14.72
N GLU A 849 -5.05 22.89 -14.71
CA GLU A 849 -6.02 22.23 -15.63
C GLU A 849 -6.66 20.98 -14.93
N ALA A 850 -7.76 20.30 -15.33
CA ALA A 850 -8.72 20.34 -16.45
C ALA A 850 -10.10 19.70 -16.05
N GLU A 851 -10.98 19.40 -17.03
CA GLU A 851 -12.21 18.57 -16.98
C GLU A 851 -13.43 19.15 -16.19
N THR A 852 -14.71 18.98 -16.58
CA THR A 852 -15.36 18.14 -17.63
C THR A 852 -16.56 18.87 -18.27
N MET A 853 -17.07 18.36 -19.41
CA MET A 853 -18.29 18.87 -20.08
C MET A 853 -19.57 18.69 -19.23
N THR A 854 -20.52 19.64 -19.32
CA THR A 854 -21.96 19.36 -19.49
C THR A 854 -22.69 20.61 -20.05
N ASN A 855 -23.70 20.35 -20.89
CA ASN A 855 -24.55 21.33 -21.56
C ASN A 855 -25.23 22.33 -20.61
N LEU A 856 -25.38 23.59 -21.06
CA LEU A 856 -26.68 24.29 -21.09
C LEU A 856 -26.57 25.57 -21.95
N VAL A 857 -27.15 25.55 -23.16
CA VAL A 857 -27.41 26.77 -23.93
C VAL A 857 -28.90 26.81 -24.20
N GLN A 858 -29.61 27.68 -23.47
CA GLN A 858 -30.95 28.10 -23.83
C GLN A 858 -30.98 29.63 -23.86
N MET A 859 -31.54 30.16 -24.94
CA MET A 859 -31.34 31.55 -25.38
C MET A 859 -32.01 32.56 -24.45
N THR A 860 -31.23 33.53 -23.96
CA THR A 860 -31.77 34.77 -23.39
C THR A 860 -31.63 35.90 -24.41
N LYS A 861 -32.77 36.38 -24.92
CA LYS A 861 -33.09 37.79 -25.27
C LYS A 861 -34.22 37.83 -26.29
N ASN A 862 -35.30 38.55 -25.96
CA ASN A 862 -36.02 39.33 -26.96
C ASN A 862 -36.81 40.49 -26.33
N ASN A 863 -36.90 41.56 -27.12
CA ASN A 863 -37.92 42.61 -27.18
C ASN A 863 -37.66 44.01 -26.59
N LYS A 864 -37.50 44.96 -27.53
CA LYS A 864 -38.20 46.26 -27.70
C LYS A 864 -38.18 46.55 -29.22
N ASN A 865 -39.19 47.11 -29.92
CA ASN A 865 -40.56 47.59 -29.67
C ASN A 865 -41.32 47.59 -31.04
N GLY A 866 -42.67 47.61 -31.08
CA GLY A 866 -43.39 47.98 -32.34
C GLY A 866 -44.85 47.53 -32.54
N THR A 867 -45.81 48.19 -31.87
CA THR A 867 -47.20 48.53 -32.35
C THR A 867 -48.08 47.52 -33.14
N LEU A 868 -49.06 46.92 -32.42
CA LEU A 868 -50.56 46.90 -32.59
C LEU A 868 -51.25 47.17 -33.98
N PRO A 869 -52.50 46.67 -34.25
CA PRO A 869 -53.61 46.54 -33.28
C PRO A 869 -54.66 45.37 -33.38
N GLN A 870 -55.42 45.19 -32.26
CA GLN A 870 -56.83 44.70 -32.11
C GLN A 870 -57.23 43.26 -32.56
N THR A 871 -58.16 42.50 -31.93
CA THR A 871 -59.07 42.58 -30.75
C THR A 871 -59.01 41.22 -29.97
N GLY A 872 -59.56 40.96 -28.76
CA GLY A 872 -60.42 41.68 -27.80
C GLY A 872 -60.72 40.83 -26.53
N ASN A 873 -61.27 41.47 -25.48
CA ASN A 873 -62.02 41.02 -24.26
C ASN A 873 -61.84 39.58 -23.66
N SER A 874 -61.83 39.31 -22.33
CA SER A 874 -62.32 40.09 -21.16
C SER A 874 -61.77 39.57 -19.81
N ASN A 875 -61.65 40.46 -18.81
CA ASN A 875 -61.73 40.25 -17.33
C ASN A 875 -60.79 39.26 -16.57
N SER A 876 -60.50 39.42 -15.26
CA SER A 876 -60.18 40.58 -14.38
C SER A 876 -59.97 40.08 -12.93
N ALA A 877 -58.98 40.66 -12.20
CA ALA A 877 -58.84 40.65 -10.72
C ALA A 877 -58.57 39.30 -9.99
N ALA A 878 -57.95 39.24 -8.79
CA ALA A 878 -57.02 40.17 -8.12
C ALA A 878 -56.37 39.54 -6.86
N ILE A 879 -55.13 39.96 -6.58
CA ILE A 879 -54.52 40.25 -5.25
C ILE A 879 -54.12 39.10 -4.29
N ILE A 880 -52.93 39.33 -3.71
CA ILE A 880 -52.16 38.56 -2.72
C ILE A 880 -52.52 39.01 -1.29
N ALA A 881 -52.42 38.11 -0.30
CA ALA A 881 -52.25 38.50 1.11
C ALA A 881 -51.32 37.50 1.85
N LEU A 882 -50.37 38.02 2.64
CA LEU A 882 -49.46 37.26 3.52
C LEU A 882 -49.97 37.25 4.99
N GLY A 883 -49.53 36.26 5.77
CA GLY A 883 -49.57 36.24 7.24
C GLY A 883 -49.39 34.82 7.80
N ALA A 884 -48.20 34.38 8.18
CA ALA A 884 -47.47 34.65 9.43
C ALA A 884 -47.64 33.55 10.51
N LEU A 885 -46.54 32.78 10.67
CA LEU A 885 -45.85 32.44 11.94
C LEU A 885 -46.61 31.93 13.18
N THR A 886 -46.24 30.73 13.66
CA THR A 886 -45.60 30.53 15.00
C THR A 886 -45.12 29.07 15.18
N SER A 887 -44.47 28.77 16.31
CA SER A 887 -43.38 27.78 16.41
C SER A 887 -43.40 26.87 17.66
N MET A 888 -42.84 25.66 17.49
CA MET A 888 -42.08 24.85 18.48
C MET A 888 -42.74 24.15 19.69
N PHE A 889 -42.42 22.84 19.79
CA PHE A 889 -42.12 21.99 20.96
C PHE A 889 -43.08 21.82 22.16
N GLY A 890 -43.26 20.55 22.62
CA GLY A 890 -43.59 20.25 24.03
C GLY A 890 -44.33 18.93 24.35
N LEU A 891 -43.60 17.86 24.64
CA LEU A 891 -44.06 16.54 25.14
C LEU A 891 -44.87 16.55 26.46
N GLY A 892 -45.73 15.53 26.71
CA GLY A 892 -46.20 15.21 28.08
C GLY A 892 -47.29 14.13 28.30
N LEU A 893 -46.90 12.84 28.38
CA LEU A 893 -47.36 11.75 29.32
C LEU A 893 -48.87 11.58 29.68
N VAL A 894 -49.54 10.45 29.37
CA VAL A 894 -49.54 9.09 30.01
C VAL A 894 -50.29 8.96 31.36
N THR A 895 -51.37 8.13 31.40
CA THR A 895 -51.57 6.99 32.36
C THR A 895 -52.88 6.17 32.13
N LYS A 896 -52.75 4.82 32.05
CA LYS A 896 -53.40 3.71 32.82
C LYS A 896 -54.94 3.72 33.10
N LYS A 897 -55.67 2.60 33.25
CA LYS A 897 -55.36 1.14 33.43
C LYS A 897 -56.60 0.23 33.24
N LYS A 898 -56.37 -1.09 33.22
CA LYS A 898 -57.23 -2.23 33.69
C LYS A 898 -58.36 -2.69 32.74
N GLU A 899 -58.86 -3.92 32.78
CA GLU A 899 -58.40 -5.17 33.43
C GLU A 899 -58.83 -6.34 32.51
N TRP A 900 -58.19 -7.52 32.50
CA TRP A 900 -57.12 -7.98 33.39
C TRP A 900 -55.73 -7.72 32.83
#